data_AF-A0A9K3P7M7-F1
#
_entry.id   AF-A0A9K3P7M7-F1
#
_cell.length_a   1.000
_cell.length_b   1.000
_cell.length_c   1.000
_cell.angle_alpha   90.00
_cell.angle_beta   90.00
_cell.angle_gamma   90.00
#
_symmetry.space_group_name_H-M   'P 1'
#
loop_
_entity.id
_entity.type
_entity.pdbx_description
1 polymer ?
#
loop_
_entity_poly.entity_id
_entity_poly.type
_entity_poly.pdbx_seq_one_letter_code
_entity_poly.pdbx_strand_id
1 'polypeptide(L)'
;MDPPECSGHSHDHEHAGDDLGLSLRPQIDLDGVSCLNEEVAGMGRSILKLHEDRLTAEPVLRSQEDDPELLLYIQFTEAVTVFSIAVRSVSNNNNNDQQPYAAAAPKTLKLFPNRDDLDFDTVRELAADATLELLPPEHFVDGTIDYPLRPAGRFQNILSLTLFFEANQAAEDDVATIVTFVGLKGKGSGQKRMVVEAVYESQGMPKDHKVPDGEYGMSAGFGADGPTPFIRNSGFYVSYRRYTIPSATIIDASNFEKVLISNTCSRRERPFSSFQFVVLLLLSCSAKVTFALAAAPRSQQRTVLVTGGAGYIGSHTCLELLSIPTYNVVVVDNLDNSSEESLRRVAELTGCDSNRLVFRNCDLRDKQSLQKVLKEFPEIDSCIHFAGLKAVGESVAKPLLYYDCNIGGTVNLLQQLDAHKVKRFVFSSSATVYGEPEMLPLREEARLQATNPYGRTKLFIEEILRDCHASDETWNVLILRYFNPIGAHSSGRIGEDPQGIPNNLMPFIAQVCVGRREKLSVFGDDYETPDGTGVRDYIHVVDLAKGHVAALEKLYTSDVGCKAVNLGTGKGVSVLELVEGMGRATGKPVPYEIAPRRPGDVASVYADPKMAQELLQWKAELGVEEMCQDTWRWQSNNPHGYKVEQEVLQEQS
;
A
#
# COMPACT_ATOMS: atom_id res chain seq x y z
N MET A 1 4.46 58.61 58.66
CA MET A 1 4.13 59.68 57.72
C MET A 1 5.37 59.84 56.86
N ASP A 2 5.51 59.25 55.68
CA ASP A 2 4.59 58.57 54.77
C ASP A 2 5.36 57.43 54.07
N PRO A 3 4.70 56.36 53.58
CA PRO A 3 5.37 55.33 52.79
C PRO A 3 5.64 55.86 51.37
N PRO A 4 6.80 55.56 50.75
CA PRO A 4 7.05 55.92 49.37
C PRO A 4 6.25 54.99 48.43
N GLU A 5 5.44 55.62 47.59
CA GLU A 5 4.57 55.00 46.60
C GLU A 5 5.36 54.40 45.42
N CYS A 6 5.00 53.14 45.12
CA CYS A 6 4.96 52.50 43.80
C CYS A 6 6.06 52.81 42.76
N SER A 7 7.18 52.09 42.84
CA SER A 7 7.98 51.74 41.66
C SER A 7 7.42 50.46 41.02
N GLY A 8 6.36 50.59 40.23
CA GLY A 8 5.90 49.54 39.33
C GLY A 8 6.84 49.49 38.12
N HIS A 9 7.80 48.56 38.13
CA HIS A 9 8.52 48.19 36.92
C HIS A 9 7.53 47.50 35.97
N SER A 10 7.18 48.20 34.89
CA SER A 10 6.49 47.66 33.74
C SER A 10 7.35 46.56 33.11
N HIS A 11 6.99 45.31 33.35
CA HIS A 11 7.38 44.19 32.48
C HIS A 11 6.46 44.24 31.26
N ASP A 12 6.81 45.08 30.29
CA ASP A 12 6.17 45.09 28.98
C ASP A 12 7.08 44.41 27.95
N HIS A 13 6.66 43.20 27.60
CA HIS A 13 6.70 42.61 26.25
C HIS A 13 8.04 42.60 25.48
N GLU A 14 8.84 41.55 25.67
CA GLU A 14 9.56 40.95 24.54
C GLU A 14 8.63 39.94 23.83
N HIS A 15 7.88 40.43 22.85
CA HIS A 15 7.30 39.57 21.81
C HIS A 15 8.16 39.66 20.55
N ALA A 16 8.43 38.49 19.98
CA ALA A 16 8.83 38.22 18.60
C ALA A 16 10.27 38.54 18.18
N GLY A 17 11.10 37.49 18.18
CA GLY A 17 12.22 37.33 17.27
C GLY A 17 12.11 35.96 16.61
N ASP A 18 11.51 35.93 15.42
CA ASP A 18 11.30 34.74 14.60
C ASP A 18 12.62 34.02 14.31
N ASP A 19 12.72 32.75 14.72
CA ASP A 19 13.78 31.83 14.29
C ASP A 19 13.51 31.41 12.83
N LEU A 20 13.74 32.34 11.90
CA LEU A 20 13.68 32.11 10.45
C LEU A 20 14.88 31.25 10.02
N GLY A 21 14.81 29.94 10.29
CA GLY A 21 15.57 28.79 9.77
C GLY A 21 17.00 28.99 9.22
N LEU A 22 17.89 28.04 9.52
CA LEU A 22 19.24 27.98 8.96
C LEU A 22 19.22 27.78 7.43
N SER A 23 20.29 28.19 6.75
CA SER A 23 20.45 27.90 5.32
C SER A 23 20.46 26.39 5.07
N LEU A 24 19.64 25.92 4.13
CA LEU A 24 19.59 24.51 3.71
C LEU A 24 20.63 24.17 2.64
N ARG A 25 21.49 25.13 2.27
CA ARG A 25 22.53 24.91 1.25
C ARG A 25 23.46 23.71 1.54
N PRO A 26 23.86 23.42 2.80
CA PRO A 26 24.64 22.23 3.13
C PRO A 26 23.89 20.90 2.94
N GLN A 27 22.56 20.93 2.91
CA GLN A 27 21.70 19.76 2.74
C GLN A 27 21.41 19.46 1.28
N ILE A 28 21.65 20.39 0.35
CA ILE A 28 21.43 20.17 -1.09
C ILE A 28 22.53 19.25 -1.64
N ASP A 29 22.11 18.19 -2.32
CA ASP A 29 22.97 17.36 -3.16
C ASP A 29 23.16 18.04 -4.52
N LEU A 30 24.26 18.79 -4.66
CA LEU A 30 24.55 19.54 -5.88
C LEU A 30 24.79 18.66 -7.11
N ASP A 31 25.25 17.42 -6.90
CA ASP A 31 25.52 16.49 -8.00
C ASP A 31 24.20 15.92 -8.54
N GLY A 32 23.16 15.87 -7.70
CA GLY A 32 21.79 15.50 -8.06
C GLY A 32 20.92 16.65 -8.58
N VAL A 33 21.42 17.89 -8.65
CA VAL A 33 20.67 19.04 -9.19
C VAL A 33 20.71 19.05 -10.72
N SER A 34 19.55 19.16 -11.35
CA SER A 34 19.39 19.29 -12.80
C SER A 34 18.35 20.36 -13.15
N CYS A 35 18.40 20.90 -14.36
CA CYS A 35 17.43 21.88 -14.84
C CYS A 35 17.04 21.57 -16.29
N LEU A 36 15.73 21.53 -16.59
CA LEU A 36 15.26 21.53 -17.98
C LEU A 36 15.22 22.96 -18.52
N ASN A 37 15.40 23.05 -19.83
CA ASN A 37 15.42 24.29 -20.60
C ASN A 37 16.52 25.29 -20.19
N GLU A 38 17.63 24.83 -19.60
CA GLU A 38 18.80 25.71 -19.36
C GLU A 38 19.66 25.87 -20.62
N GLU A 39 20.08 27.11 -20.93
CA GLU A 39 20.94 27.44 -22.09
C GLU A 39 22.30 26.75 -22.01
N VAL A 40 22.86 26.68 -20.81
CA VAL A 40 24.14 26.02 -20.53
C VAL A 40 23.92 24.95 -19.48
N ALA A 41 24.24 23.71 -19.84
CA ALA A 41 24.05 22.56 -18.96
C ALA A 41 24.80 22.71 -17.63
N GLY A 42 24.10 22.42 -16.53
CA GLY A 42 24.63 22.49 -15.17
C GLY A 42 24.74 23.90 -14.60
N MET A 43 24.01 24.88 -15.13
CA MET A 43 23.88 26.21 -14.52
C MET A 43 22.85 26.22 -13.39
N GLY A 44 21.85 25.34 -13.40
CA GLY A 44 20.87 25.21 -12.31
C GLY A 44 21.50 24.96 -10.93
N ARG A 45 22.53 24.13 -10.86
CA ARG A 45 23.33 23.91 -9.63
C ARG A 45 24.15 25.12 -9.21
N SER A 46 24.54 25.96 -10.17
CA SER A 46 25.48 27.06 -9.97
C SER A 46 24.84 28.28 -9.29
N ILE A 47 23.53 28.41 -9.42
CA ILE A 47 22.73 29.47 -8.76
C ILE A 47 22.31 29.10 -7.33
N LEU A 48 22.44 27.82 -6.93
CA LEU A 48 22.26 27.38 -5.55
C LEU A 48 23.54 27.71 -4.77
N LYS A 49 23.68 28.97 -4.33
CA LYS A 49 24.88 29.49 -3.67
C LYS A 49 24.68 29.58 -2.15
N LEU A 50 25.77 29.80 -1.41
CA LEU A 50 25.67 30.19 -0.01
C LEU A 50 25.01 31.57 0.09
N HIS A 51 24.32 31.84 1.20
CA HIS A 51 23.62 33.11 1.37
C HIS A 51 24.57 34.32 1.34
N GLU A 52 25.82 34.16 1.75
CA GLU A 52 26.85 35.21 1.65
C GLU A 52 27.17 35.61 0.20
N ASP A 53 27.06 34.66 -0.74
CA ASP A 53 27.33 34.87 -2.16
C ASP A 53 26.10 35.34 -2.96
N ARG A 54 24.96 35.59 -2.29
CA ARG A 54 23.69 35.97 -2.95
C ARG A 54 23.79 37.23 -3.81
N LEU A 55 24.79 38.07 -3.55
CA LEU A 55 25.02 39.31 -4.30
C LEU A 55 25.87 39.12 -5.56
N THR A 56 26.51 37.96 -5.74
CA THR A 56 27.34 37.65 -6.91
C THR A 56 26.51 37.62 -8.20
N ALA A 57 26.96 38.36 -9.21
CA ALA A 57 26.27 38.46 -10.50
C ALA A 57 26.40 37.18 -11.33
N GLU A 58 27.52 36.47 -11.19
CA GLU A 58 27.82 35.22 -11.89
C GLU A 58 28.03 34.08 -10.88
N PRO A 59 27.82 32.81 -11.27
CA PRO A 59 27.19 32.34 -12.51
C PRO A 59 25.68 32.62 -12.57
N VAL A 60 25.13 32.63 -13.78
CA VAL A 60 23.69 32.79 -14.07
C VAL A 60 23.08 31.53 -14.67
N LEU A 61 21.84 31.25 -14.33
CA LEU A 61 20.95 30.31 -15.03
C LEU A 61 20.11 31.11 -16.03
N ARG A 62 20.12 30.69 -17.30
CA ARG A 62 19.34 31.30 -18.38
C ARG A 62 18.55 30.23 -19.13
N SER A 63 17.33 30.53 -19.56
CA SER A 63 16.51 29.62 -20.37
C SER A 63 16.88 29.61 -21.87
N GLN A 64 16.50 28.56 -22.62
CA GLN A 64 16.78 28.46 -24.07
C GLN A 64 15.78 29.25 -24.93
N GLU A 65 16.23 29.61 -26.14
CA GLU A 65 15.40 29.95 -27.32
C GLU A 65 14.17 30.83 -27.02
N ASP A 66 14.38 31.92 -26.30
CA ASP A 66 13.35 32.93 -26.00
C ASP A 66 12.15 32.39 -25.18
N ASP A 67 12.16 31.14 -24.71
CA ASP A 67 11.14 30.54 -23.85
C ASP A 67 11.38 30.92 -22.37
N PRO A 68 10.41 31.52 -21.66
CA PRO A 68 10.58 31.92 -20.27
C PRO A 68 10.61 30.74 -19.28
N GLU A 69 10.24 29.53 -19.68
CA GLU A 69 10.06 28.42 -18.76
C GLU A 69 11.37 27.78 -18.31
N LEU A 70 11.52 27.51 -17.01
CA LEU A 70 12.61 26.71 -16.43
C LEU A 70 12.06 25.74 -15.41
N LEU A 71 12.55 24.49 -15.43
CA LEU A 71 12.18 23.46 -14.46
C LEU A 71 13.43 22.94 -13.75
N LEU A 72 13.63 23.37 -12.51
CA LEU A 72 14.82 23.09 -11.70
C LEU A 72 14.50 22.04 -10.63
N TYR A 73 15.25 20.94 -10.61
CA TYR A 73 15.12 19.86 -9.63
C TYR A 73 16.23 19.96 -8.58
N ILE A 74 15.84 20.02 -7.32
CA ILE A 74 16.76 20.10 -6.18
C ILE A 74 16.61 18.83 -5.35
N GLN A 75 17.70 18.08 -5.18
CA GLN A 75 17.73 16.92 -4.28
C GLN A 75 18.40 17.27 -2.95
N PHE A 76 17.94 16.66 -1.86
CA PHE A 76 18.53 16.83 -0.53
C PHE A 76 19.17 15.54 -0.03
N THR A 77 20.34 15.67 0.61
CA THR A 77 21.10 14.59 1.24
C THR A 77 20.45 14.02 2.51
N GLU A 78 19.51 14.76 3.08
CA GLU A 78 18.67 14.38 4.21
C GLU A 78 17.28 15.00 4.05
N ALA A 79 16.28 14.48 4.79
CA ALA A 79 14.97 15.13 4.79
C ALA A 79 15.06 16.52 5.43
N VAL A 80 14.46 17.53 4.80
CA VAL A 80 14.45 18.92 5.26
C VAL A 80 13.03 19.46 5.45
N THR A 81 12.89 20.48 6.29
CA THR A 81 11.72 21.35 6.33
C THR A 81 12.12 22.70 5.74
N VAL A 82 11.39 23.18 4.74
CA VAL A 82 11.68 24.47 4.07
C VAL A 82 10.75 25.54 4.64
N PHE A 83 11.33 26.62 5.14
CA PHE A 83 10.62 27.75 5.75
C PHE A 83 10.49 28.94 4.81
N SER A 84 11.49 29.19 3.96
CA SER A 84 11.42 30.23 2.94
C SER A 84 12.30 29.89 1.75
N ILE A 85 11.96 30.51 0.62
CA ILE A 85 12.76 30.52 -0.59
C ILE A 85 13.10 31.96 -0.94
N ALA A 86 14.33 32.20 -1.38
CA ALA A 86 14.80 33.47 -1.89
C ALA A 86 15.23 33.28 -3.34
N VAL A 87 14.75 34.14 -4.23
CA VAL A 87 15.11 34.13 -5.65
C VAL A 87 15.62 35.50 -6.03
N ARG A 88 16.70 35.56 -6.80
CA ARG A 88 17.24 36.81 -7.34
C ARG A 88 17.60 36.67 -8.80
N SER A 89 17.32 37.73 -9.56
CA SER A 89 17.76 37.91 -10.93
C SER A 89 18.71 39.11 -11.03
N VAL A 90 19.40 39.25 -12.17
CA VAL A 90 20.34 40.35 -12.41
C VAL A 90 19.55 41.67 -12.45
N SER A 91 19.97 42.63 -11.62
CA SER A 91 19.65 44.04 -11.82
C SER A 91 20.91 44.73 -12.33
N ASN A 92 20.78 45.47 -13.43
CA ASN A 92 21.85 46.00 -14.27
C ASN A 92 23.02 46.63 -13.49
N ASN A 93 24.27 46.40 -13.92
CA ASN A 93 25.37 47.32 -13.61
C ASN A 93 26.47 47.29 -14.68
N ASN A 94 26.54 48.40 -15.43
CA ASN A 94 27.62 48.91 -16.29
C ASN A 94 27.55 48.68 -17.82
N ASN A 95 27.19 49.79 -18.49
CA ASN A 95 27.60 50.26 -19.82
C ASN A 95 27.08 49.56 -21.10
N ASN A 96 26.16 50.27 -21.76
CA ASN A 96 25.96 50.33 -23.22
C ASN A 96 25.67 49.04 -23.99
N ASP A 97 24.56 48.35 -23.71
CA ASP A 97 23.74 47.78 -24.79
C ASP A 97 22.28 47.60 -24.33
N GLN A 98 21.35 47.86 -25.26
CA GLN A 98 19.91 47.90 -25.04
C GLN A 98 19.32 46.49 -24.92
N GLN A 99 18.96 46.06 -23.71
CA GLN A 99 17.76 45.27 -23.40
C GLN A 99 17.60 45.16 -21.85
N PRO A 100 16.41 45.38 -21.27
CA PRO A 100 16.27 45.54 -19.82
C PRO A 100 16.23 44.18 -19.11
N TYR A 101 17.31 43.81 -18.42
CA TYR A 101 17.38 42.59 -17.59
C TYR A 101 16.27 42.43 -16.54
N ALA A 102 15.56 43.52 -16.19
CA ALA A 102 14.36 43.45 -15.36
C ALA A 102 13.23 42.63 -16.01
N ALA A 103 13.10 42.66 -17.35
CA ALA A 103 12.12 41.86 -18.09
C ALA A 103 12.43 40.36 -18.03
N ALA A 104 13.72 40.00 -18.02
CA ALA A 104 14.19 38.62 -17.91
C ALA A 104 14.05 38.02 -16.49
N ALA A 105 13.69 38.82 -15.48
CA ALA A 105 13.49 38.31 -14.14
C ALA A 105 12.23 37.43 -14.07
N PRO A 106 12.26 36.30 -13.35
CA PRO A 106 11.06 35.47 -13.23
C PRO A 106 9.95 36.24 -12.49
N LYS A 107 8.71 36.00 -12.89
CA LYS A 107 7.49 36.62 -12.35
C LYS A 107 6.71 35.63 -11.51
N THR A 108 6.66 34.37 -11.91
CA THR A 108 5.95 33.32 -11.18
C THR A 108 6.87 32.14 -10.90
N LEU A 109 6.76 31.61 -9.69
CA LEU A 109 7.46 30.39 -9.29
C LEU A 109 6.48 29.43 -8.61
N LYS A 110 6.32 28.24 -9.20
CA LYS A 110 5.56 27.13 -8.62
C LYS A 110 6.52 26.13 -7.96
N LEU A 111 6.12 25.64 -6.78
CA LEU A 111 6.92 24.72 -5.97
C LEU A 111 6.21 23.38 -5.82
N PHE A 112 6.97 22.30 -6.03
CA PHE A 112 6.50 20.91 -5.96
C PHE A 112 7.46 20.08 -5.09
N PRO A 113 7.20 19.94 -3.79
CA PRO A 113 7.97 19.08 -2.91
C PRO A 113 7.76 17.59 -3.24
N ASN A 114 8.84 16.82 -3.21
CA ASN A 114 8.90 15.37 -3.43
C ASN A 114 8.34 14.91 -4.79
N ARG A 115 8.60 15.70 -5.84
CA ARG A 115 8.14 15.47 -7.22
C ARG A 115 9.27 15.72 -8.22
N ASP A 116 10.15 14.75 -8.40
CA ASP A 116 11.27 14.81 -9.35
C ASP A 116 10.96 14.19 -10.72
N ASP A 117 9.73 13.71 -10.91
CA ASP A 117 9.20 13.05 -12.10
C ASP A 117 8.47 14.00 -13.08
N LEU A 118 8.43 15.30 -12.78
CA LEU A 118 7.67 16.29 -13.55
C LEU A 118 8.39 16.72 -14.84
N ASP A 119 7.62 16.99 -15.88
CA ASP A 119 8.03 17.64 -17.14
C ASP A 119 7.15 18.88 -17.41
N PHE A 120 7.39 19.60 -18.51
CA PHE A 120 6.64 20.82 -18.83
C PHE A 120 5.15 20.59 -19.08
N ASP A 121 4.74 19.43 -19.58
CA ASP A 121 3.33 19.14 -19.83
C ASP A 121 2.59 18.87 -18.51
N THR A 122 3.17 18.02 -17.67
CA THR A 122 2.60 17.64 -16.37
C THR A 122 2.61 18.80 -15.38
N VAL A 123 3.66 19.62 -15.34
CA VAL A 123 3.79 20.73 -14.38
C VAL A 123 2.82 21.89 -14.66
N ARG A 124 2.37 22.06 -15.91
CA ARG A 124 1.38 23.07 -16.30
C ARG A 124 -0.03 22.70 -15.84
N GLU A 125 -0.36 21.41 -15.84
CA GLU A 125 -1.68 20.90 -15.44
C GLU A 125 -1.80 20.68 -13.93
N LEU A 126 -0.70 20.34 -13.26
CA LEU A 126 -0.70 20.02 -11.84
C LEU A 126 -0.84 21.27 -10.96
N ALA A 127 -1.70 21.18 -9.94
CA ALA A 127 -1.78 22.22 -8.91
C ALA A 127 -0.51 22.23 -8.05
N ALA A 128 0.21 23.36 -8.05
CA ALA A 128 1.40 23.54 -7.23
C ALA A 128 1.09 23.60 -5.73
N ASP A 129 2.05 23.14 -4.91
CA ASP A 129 1.93 23.20 -3.45
C ASP A 129 2.14 24.61 -2.90
N ALA A 130 2.89 25.43 -3.62
CA ALA A 130 2.88 26.88 -3.49
C ALA A 130 3.13 27.54 -4.85
N THR A 131 2.47 28.67 -5.08
CA THR A 131 2.73 29.57 -6.21
C THR A 131 3.12 30.92 -5.62
N LEU A 132 4.27 31.43 -6.05
CA LEU A 132 4.83 32.70 -5.59
C LEU A 132 4.84 33.70 -6.74
N GLU A 133 4.38 34.91 -6.47
CA GLU A 133 4.59 36.07 -7.34
C GLU A 133 5.90 36.74 -6.97
N LEU A 134 6.88 36.66 -7.86
CA LEU A 134 8.22 37.17 -7.65
C LEU A 134 8.28 38.65 -8.04
N LEU A 135 8.99 39.43 -7.22
CA LEU A 135 9.13 40.86 -7.43
C LEU A 135 10.31 41.15 -8.38
N PRO A 136 10.19 42.19 -9.22
CA PRO A 136 11.23 42.51 -10.18
C PRO A 136 12.47 43.13 -9.50
N PRO A 137 13.64 43.11 -10.16
CA PRO A 137 14.93 43.32 -9.50
C PRO A 137 15.15 44.67 -8.79
N GLU A 138 14.43 45.69 -9.20
CA GLU A 138 14.42 47.02 -8.58
C GLU A 138 13.92 47.03 -7.12
N HIS A 139 13.23 45.97 -6.66
CA HIS A 139 12.76 45.84 -5.28
C HIS A 139 13.81 45.24 -4.33
N PHE A 140 14.97 44.81 -4.83
CA PHE A 140 16.02 44.13 -4.06
C PHE A 140 17.07 45.10 -3.46
N VAL A 141 16.63 46.22 -2.86
CA VAL A 141 17.46 47.40 -2.53
C VAL A 141 18.79 47.08 -1.83
N ASP A 142 18.91 46.00 -1.02
CA ASP A 142 20.17 45.55 -0.41
C ASP A 142 20.28 44.02 -0.23
N GLY A 143 19.60 43.20 -1.05
CA GLY A 143 19.61 41.74 -0.80
C GLY A 143 18.69 40.88 -1.66
N THR A 144 18.12 39.86 -1.04
CA THR A 144 17.13 38.93 -1.63
C THR A 144 15.85 39.01 -0.82
N ILE A 145 14.69 38.89 -1.46
CA ILE A 145 13.42 38.78 -0.74
C ILE A 145 13.20 37.31 -0.38
N ASP A 146 13.01 37.04 0.91
CA ASP A 146 12.58 35.73 1.39
C ASP A 146 11.06 35.63 1.25
N TYR A 147 10.61 34.66 0.47
CA TYR A 147 9.22 34.29 0.34
C TYR A 147 8.90 33.21 1.39
N PRO A 148 8.17 33.54 2.47
CA PRO A 148 7.87 32.58 3.52
C PRO A 148 6.91 31.51 3.00
N LEU A 149 7.24 30.27 3.30
CA LEU A 149 6.40 29.10 3.05
C LEU A 149 5.79 28.67 4.37
N ARG A 150 4.52 28.25 4.37
CA ARG A 150 3.88 27.70 5.57
C ARG A 150 4.37 26.27 5.76
N PRO A 151 5.26 25.98 6.73
CA PRO A 151 5.93 24.69 6.76
C PRO A 151 5.01 23.59 7.30
N ALA A 152 3.99 23.95 8.08
CA ALA A 152 3.00 23.00 8.60
C ALA A 152 2.30 22.28 7.42
N GLY A 153 2.66 21.02 7.20
CA GLY A 153 2.17 20.21 6.09
C GLY A 153 3.19 20.07 4.95
N ARG A 154 2.90 20.69 3.80
CA ARG A 154 3.50 20.37 2.48
C ARG A 154 5.01 20.63 2.35
N PHE A 155 5.58 21.51 3.18
CA PHE A 155 7.01 21.83 3.14
C PHE A 155 7.81 21.21 4.30
N GLN A 156 7.34 20.09 4.87
CA GLN A 156 8.05 19.23 5.82
C GLN A 156 8.49 17.91 5.19
N ASN A 157 9.58 17.34 5.71
CA ASN A 157 10.10 16.04 5.29
C ASN A 157 10.34 15.96 3.76
N ILE A 158 10.91 17.02 3.20
CA ILE A 158 11.22 17.16 1.78
C ILE A 158 12.56 16.49 1.49
N LEU A 159 12.57 15.61 0.49
CA LEU A 159 13.74 14.91 -0.04
C LEU A 159 14.14 15.41 -1.43
N SER A 160 13.18 15.92 -2.19
CA SER A 160 13.41 16.65 -3.43
C SER A 160 12.46 17.84 -3.53
N LEU A 161 12.87 18.92 -4.20
CA LEU A 161 12.04 20.10 -4.45
C LEU A 161 12.19 20.50 -5.91
N THR A 162 11.07 20.51 -6.62
CA THR A 162 11.02 20.98 -8.01
C THR A 162 10.47 22.39 -8.07
N LEU A 163 11.19 23.25 -8.77
CA LEU A 163 10.92 24.67 -8.95
C LEU A 163 10.59 24.92 -10.42
N PHE A 164 9.38 25.38 -10.69
CA PHE A 164 8.94 25.73 -12.04
C PHE A 164 8.78 27.24 -12.16
N PHE A 165 9.69 27.86 -12.91
CA PHE A 165 9.58 29.25 -13.32
C PHE A 165 8.75 29.27 -14.59
N GLU A 166 7.50 29.72 -14.48
CA GLU A 166 6.51 29.62 -15.57
C GLU A 166 6.56 30.84 -16.49
N ALA A 167 6.80 32.04 -15.94
CA ALA A 167 6.84 33.26 -16.70
C ALA A 167 7.87 34.24 -16.12
N ASN A 168 8.32 35.20 -16.93
CA ASN A 168 9.14 36.32 -16.51
C ASN A 168 8.36 37.66 -16.58
N GLN A 169 9.05 38.77 -16.31
CA GLN A 169 8.46 40.10 -16.26
C GLN A 169 8.31 40.74 -17.65
N ALA A 170 8.72 40.06 -18.72
CA ALA A 170 8.52 40.55 -20.08
C ALA A 170 7.02 40.56 -20.43
N ALA A 171 6.63 41.47 -21.33
CA ALA A 171 5.26 41.54 -21.83
C ALA A 171 4.99 40.55 -22.97
N GLU A 172 6.05 39.99 -23.55
CA GLU A 172 6.05 39.06 -24.68
C GLU A 172 6.84 37.82 -24.27
N ASP A 173 6.38 36.63 -24.66
CA ASP A 173 6.95 35.33 -24.31
C ASP A 173 8.23 34.99 -25.09
N ASP A 174 8.92 36.02 -25.62
CA ASP A 174 10.11 35.90 -26.46
C ASP A 174 11.38 36.40 -25.72
N VAL A 175 11.41 36.28 -24.39
CA VAL A 175 12.54 36.71 -23.56
C VAL A 175 12.95 35.57 -22.65
N ALA A 176 14.22 35.22 -22.67
CA ALA A 176 14.77 34.21 -21.77
C ALA A 176 14.69 34.65 -20.29
N THR A 177 14.31 33.73 -19.41
CA THR A 177 14.35 33.91 -17.96
C THR A 177 15.77 33.80 -17.44
N ILE A 178 16.19 34.73 -16.58
CA ILE A 178 17.52 34.76 -15.96
C ILE A 178 17.39 34.71 -14.44
N VAL A 179 18.11 33.79 -13.80
CA VAL A 179 18.20 33.64 -12.34
C VAL A 179 19.67 33.60 -11.92
N THR A 180 20.02 34.31 -10.85
CA THR A 180 21.41 34.44 -10.35
C THR A 180 21.62 33.73 -9.01
N PHE A 181 20.53 33.58 -8.25
CA PHE A 181 20.56 33.00 -6.92
C PHE A 181 19.21 32.38 -6.58
N VAL A 182 19.27 31.16 -6.05
CA VAL A 182 18.17 30.52 -5.32
C VAL A 182 18.70 30.10 -3.94
N GLY A 183 18.06 30.60 -2.89
CA GLY A 183 18.37 30.29 -1.50
C GLY A 183 17.20 29.62 -0.80
N LEU A 184 17.48 28.61 0.01
CA LEU A 184 16.48 27.94 0.83
C LEU A 184 16.86 28.09 2.31
N LYS A 185 15.90 28.48 3.13
CA LYS A 185 16.03 28.50 4.60
C LYS A 185 15.09 27.47 5.21
N GLY A 186 15.53 26.83 6.29
CA GLY A 186 14.80 25.73 6.88
C GLY A 186 15.59 24.96 7.94
N LYS A 187 15.20 23.71 8.14
CA LYS A 187 15.80 22.80 9.13
C LYS A 187 16.01 21.41 8.53
N GLY A 188 17.24 20.90 8.59
CA GLY A 188 17.55 19.51 8.28
C GLY A 188 17.15 18.55 9.41
N SER A 189 16.79 17.32 9.06
CA SER A 189 16.42 16.27 10.02
C SER A 189 17.62 15.70 10.81
N GLY A 190 18.85 15.90 10.34
CA GLY A 190 20.07 15.34 10.93
C GLY A 190 20.32 13.87 10.57
N GLN A 191 19.45 13.24 9.76
CA GLN A 191 19.58 11.85 9.31
C GLN A 191 20.04 11.82 7.86
N LYS A 192 21.36 11.81 7.65
CA LYS A 192 21.97 11.72 6.31
C LYS A 192 21.69 10.37 5.67
N ARG A 193 21.20 10.38 4.42
CA ARG A 193 21.19 9.19 3.57
C ARG A 193 22.62 8.89 3.12
N MET A 194 23.07 7.64 3.30
CA MET A 194 24.26 7.15 2.60
C MET A 194 23.81 6.41 1.36
N VAL A 195 24.33 6.78 0.19
CA VAL A 195 24.23 5.98 -1.02
C VAL A 195 25.07 4.72 -0.80
N VAL A 196 24.44 3.55 -0.77
CA VAL A 196 25.13 2.27 -0.83
C VAL A 196 25.23 1.90 -2.30
N GLU A 197 26.35 2.23 -2.94
CA GLU A 197 26.69 1.68 -4.26
C GLU A 197 26.97 0.18 -4.09
N ALA A 198 26.00 -0.66 -4.46
CA ALA A 198 26.19 -2.10 -4.55
C ALA A 198 26.43 -2.46 -6.03
N VAL A 199 27.69 -2.49 -6.45
CA VAL A 199 28.08 -3.13 -7.71
C VAL A 199 28.16 -4.64 -7.46
N TYR A 200 27.20 -5.40 -8.00
CA TYR A 200 27.30 -6.87 -8.03
C TYR A 200 28.13 -7.29 -9.25
N GLU A 201 29.39 -7.66 -9.03
CA GLU A 201 30.10 -8.59 -9.93
C GLU A 201 30.07 -9.99 -9.31
N SER A 202 29.35 -10.91 -9.93
CA SER A 202 29.34 -12.32 -9.53
C SER A 202 30.58 -13.03 -10.08
N GLN A 203 31.64 -13.15 -9.27
CA GLN A 203 32.62 -14.20 -9.48
C GLN A 203 32.17 -15.48 -8.76
N GLY A 204 31.89 -16.54 -9.53
CA GLY A 204 31.61 -17.86 -8.97
C GLY A 204 32.82 -18.43 -8.23
N MET A 205 32.66 -18.82 -6.97
CA MET A 205 33.69 -19.52 -6.21
C MET A 205 33.79 -20.99 -6.66
N PRO A 206 34.95 -21.47 -7.16
CA PRO A 206 35.08 -22.83 -7.71
C PRO A 206 34.99 -23.96 -6.67
N LYS A 207 34.82 -23.66 -5.38
CA LYS A 207 34.81 -24.64 -4.29
C LYS A 207 33.46 -25.31 -4.05
N ASP A 208 32.39 -24.81 -4.69
CA ASP A 208 31.02 -25.30 -4.46
C ASP A 208 30.61 -26.45 -5.40
N HIS A 209 31.56 -27.00 -6.17
CA HIS A 209 31.35 -28.22 -6.95
C HIS A 209 32.13 -29.39 -6.37
N LYS A 210 31.63 -29.97 -5.27
CA LYS A 210 32.01 -31.34 -4.90
C LYS A 210 31.21 -32.31 -5.76
N VAL A 211 31.82 -32.86 -6.80
CA VAL A 211 31.36 -34.09 -7.43
C VAL A 211 31.86 -35.26 -6.55
N PRO A 212 31.03 -36.26 -6.19
CA PRO A 212 31.48 -37.41 -5.41
C PRO A 212 32.44 -38.28 -6.23
N ASP A 213 33.54 -38.71 -5.62
CA ASP A 213 34.46 -39.71 -6.15
C ASP A 213 33.74 -41.05 -6.37
N GLY A 214 33.80 -41.59 -7.59
CA GLY A 214 33.44 -42.99 -7.86
C GLY A 214 32.97 -43.27 -9.29
N GLU A 215 33.82 -43.97 -10.04
CA GLU A 215 33.54 -44.68 -11.30
C GLU A 215 33.34 -43.83 -12.57
N TYR A 216 34.38 -43.72 -13.41
CA TYR A 216 34.51 -44.44 -14.68
C TYR A 216 35.92 -44.22 -15.27
N GLY A 217 36.40 -45.23 -15.99
CA GLY A 217 37.81 -45.47 -16.28
C GLY A 217 38.43 -44.69 -17.44
N MET A 218 39.77 -44.73 -17.42
CA MET A 218 40.74 -44.64 -18.53
C MET A 218 40.47 -43.67 -19.69
N SER A 219 41.33 -42.65 -19.85
CA SER A 219 42.41 -42.66 -20.87
C SER A 219 43.17 -41.31 -20.94
N ALA A 220 44.47 -41.43 -21.25
CA ALA A 220 45.50 -40.45 -21.67
C ALA A 220 45.08 -38.98 -21.95
N GLY A 221 45.86 -37.93 -21.67
CA GLY A 221 47.31 -37.72 -21.63
C GLY A 221 47.62 -36.34 -22.27
N PHE A 222 48.78 -35.74 -21.92
CA PHE A 222 49.32 -34.41 -22.31
C PHE A 222 48.72 -33.20 -21.55
N GLY A 223 49.44 -32.34 -20.81
CA GLY A 223 50.87 -32.08 -20.63
C GLY A 223 51.35 -30.90 -21.48
N ALA A 224 51.48 -29.70 -20.90
CA ALA A 224 52.55 -28.71 -21.17
C ALA A 224 52.32 -27.35 -20.48
N ASP A 225 53.44 -26.79 -20.01
CA ASP A 225 53.68 -25.52 -19.32
C ASP A 225 53.36 -24.26 -20.14
N GLY A 226 53.12 -23.12 -19.43
CA GLY A 226 53.22 -21.78 -20.03
C GLY A 226 52.70 -20.65 -19.14
N PRO A 227 53.45 -19.53 -18.95
CA PRO A 227 53.21 -18.54 -17.90
C PRO A 227 52.16 -17.49 -18.27
N THR A 228 51.54 -16.91 -17.24
CA THR A 228 50.71 -15.71 -17.30
C THR A 228 51.43 -14.53 -17.98
N PRO A 229 50.69 -13.74 -18.77
CA PRO A 229 50.91 -12.31 -18.85
C PRO A 229 49.63 -11.55 -18.45
N PHE A 230 49.76 -10.73 -17.41
CA PHE A 230 48.98 -9.50 -17.27
C PHE A 230 49.29 -8.61 -18.48
N ILE A 231 48.27 -8.09 -19.18
CA ILE A 231 48.24 -6.75 -19.79
C ILE A 231 46.86 -6.46 -20.44
N ARG A 232 46.26 -5.36 -19.96
CA ARG A 232 45.43 -4.32 -20.62
C ARG A 232 44.09 -4.66 -21.29
N ASN A 233 43.08 -3.96 -20.79
CA ASN A 233 42.08 -3.17 -21.51
C ASN A 233 41.85 -3.57 -22.98
N SER A 234 40.81 -4.35 -23.20
CA SER A 234 40.03 -4.32 -24.43
C SER A 234 38.57 -4.09 -24.03
N GLY A 235 38.09 -2.87 -24.27
CA GLY A 235 36.70 -2.52 -24.10
C GLY A 235 35.81 -3.41 -24.97
N PHE A 236 34.78 -3.98 -24.36
CA PHE A 236 33.69 -4.57 -25.11
C PHE A 236 32.72 -3.46 -25.49
N TYR A 237 32.77 -3.09 -26.76
CA TYR A 237 31.70 -2.39 -27.47
C TYR A 237 30.42 -3.23 -27.37
N VAL A 238 29.39 -2.70 -26.71
CA VAL A 238 28.02 -3.19 -26.93
C VAL A 238 27.50 -2.49 -28.19
N SER A 239 27.43 -3.26 -29.27
CA SER A 239 26.73 -2.89 -30.50
C SER A 239 25.23 -2.87 -30.21
N TYR A 240 24.62 -1.68 -30.24
CA TYR A 240 23.17 -1.56 -30.42
C TYR A 240 22.82 -2.01 -31.84
N ARG A 241 22.15 -3.14 -32.01
CA ARG A 241 21.41 -3.43 -33.25
C ARG A 241 20.10 -2.63 -33.21
N ARG A 242 20.06 -1.53 -33.97
CA ARG A 242 18.81 -0.92 -34.46
C ARG A 242 18.11 -1.93 -35.37
N TYR A 243 16.86 -2.29 -35.06
CA TYR A 243 15.96 -2.79 -36.08
C TYR A 243 15.37 -1.58 -36.82
N THR A 244 15.74 -1.43 -38.08
CA THR A 244 15.11 -0.51 -39.02
C THR A 244 14.15 -1.34 -39.88
N ILE A 245 12.85 -1.10 -39.76
CA ILE A 245 11.84 -1.64 -40.69
C ILE A 245 11.59 -0.56 -41.75
N PRO A 246 11.81 -0.82 -43.05
CA PRO A 246 11.44 0.12 -44.10
C PRO A 246 9.94 0.00 -44.45
N SER A 247 9.25 1.14 -44.34
CA SER A 247 8.23 1.69 -45.22
C SER A 247 7.25 0.76 -45.99
N ALA A 248 5.96 0.94 -45.62
CA ALA A 248 4.78 1.14 -46.46
C ALA A 248 4.28 0.03 -47.42
N THR A 249 3.02 -0.38 -47.24
CA THR A 249 1.95 -0.26 -48.26
C THR A 249 0.58 -0.38 -47.59
N ILE A 250 -0.26 0.65 -47.81
CA ILE A 250 -1.70 0.73 -47.52
C ILE A 250 -2.45 -0.23 -48.46
N ILE A 251 -3.49 -0.93 -48.01
CA ILE A 251 -4.77 -1.13 -48.74
C ILE A 251 -5.85 -1.63 -47.76
N ASP A 252 -7.03 -1.05 -47.99
CA ASP A 252 -8.27 -1.06 -47.23
C ASP A 252 -9.27 -2.16 -47.68
N ALA A 253 -10.27 -2.35 -46.81
CA ALA A 253 -11.66 -2.74 -47.04
C ALA A 253 -12.06 -4.05 -47.77
N SER A 254 -12.82 -4.82 -46.99
CA SER A 254 -14.17 -5.34 -47.33
C SER A 254 -14.32 -6.66 -48.11
N ASN A 255 -15.23 -7.48 -47.56
CA ASN A 255 -16.03 -8.55 -48.18
C ASN A 255 -15.28 -9.72 -48.84
N PHE A 256 -15.54 -10.94 -48.37
CA PHE A 256 -16.34 -11.91 -49.14
C PHE A 256 -16.69 -13.16 -48.31
N GLU A 257 -17.97 -13.51 -48.40
CA GLU A 257 -18.64 -14.68 -47.85
C GLU A 257 -18.26 -16.00 -48.57
N LYS A 258 -18.45 -17.11 -47.82
CA LYS A 258 -19.06 -18.41 -48.23
C LYS A 258 -18.22 -19.60 -48.74
N VAL A 259 -18.40 -20.69 -47.97
CA VAL A 259 -18.82 -22.07 -48.35
C VAL A 259 -17.74 -23.11 -48.69
N LEU A 260 -17.70 -24.17 -47.87
CA LEU A 260 -17.84 -25.56 -48.35
C LEU A 260 -18.31 -26.51 -47.24
N ILE A 261 -19.48 -27.10 -47.46
CA ILE A 261 -20.02 -28.29 -46.78
C ILE A 261 -19.68 -29.50 -47.64
N SER A 262 -19.25 -30.62 -47.06
CA SER A 262 -19.49 -31.95 -47.65
C SER A 262 -19.90 -32.97 -46.59
N ASN A 263 -21.05 -33.58 -46.84
CA ASN A 263 -21.77 -34.60 -46.08
C ASN A 263 -21.06 -35.96 -46.01
N THR A 264 -21.41 -36.79 -45.01
CA THR A 264 -22.07 -38.11 -45.25
C THR A 264 -22.80 -38.67 -44.01
N CYS A 265 -24.02 -39.15 -44.27
CA CYS A 265 -24.82 -40.20 -43.58
C CYS A 265 -25.25 -40.03 -42.11
N SER A 266 -26.47 -40.39 -41.67
CA SER A 266 -27.72 -40.82 -42.31
C SER A 266 -28.75 -41.01 -41.19
N ARG A 267 -30.00 -40.55 -41.36
CA ARG A 267 -31.22 -41.38 -41.26
C ARG A 267 -32.49 -40.52 -41.32
N ARG A 268 -33.36 -40.96 -42.24
CA ARG A 268 -34.78 -40.67 -42.48
C ARG A 268 -35.60 -40.63 -41.18
N GLU A 269 -36.69 -39.87 -41.05
CA GLU A 269 -37.89 -39.94 -41.89
C GLU A 269 -38.80 -38.70 -41.73
N ARG A 270 -39.46 -38.30 -42.83
CA ARG A 270 -40.57 -37.31 -42.98
C ARG A 270 -41.93 -38.04 -42.71
N PRO A 271 -43.16 -37.44 -42.74
CA PRO A 271 -43.59 -36.24 -43.52
C PRO A 271 -44.74 -35.31 -42.99
N PHE A 272 -44.81 -34.11 -43.60
CA PHE A 272 -45.98 -33.30 -44.11
C PHE A 272 -47.27 -33.14 -43.26
N SER A 273 -48.05 -32.03 -43.27
CA SER A 273 -48.24 -30.90 -44.20
C SER A 273 -49.07 -29.76 -43.55
N SER A 274 -48.76 -28.50 -43.91
CA SER A 274 -49.62 -27.32 -44.20
C SER A 274 -51.00 -27.12 -43.52
N PHE A 275 -51.32 -25.90 -43.05
CA PHE A 275 -52.52 -25.11 -43.41
C PHE A 275 -52.53 -23.67 -42.81
N GLN A 276 -52.83 -22.69 -43.69
CA GLN A 276 -53.51 -21.37 -43.59
C GLN A 276 -53.35 -20.34 -42.44
N PHE A 277 -53.07 -19.09 -42.89
CA PHE A 277 -53.63 -17.76 -42.56
C PHE A 277 -54.63 -17.59 -41.39
N VAL A 278 -54.43 -16.55 -40.54
CA VAL A 278 -55.33 -15.37 -40.32
C VAL A 278 -54.75 -14.42 -39.24
N VAL A 279 -54.92 -13.13 -39.49
CA VAL A 279 -54.52 -11.91 -38.74
C VAL A 279 -55.57 -11.55 -37.65
N LEU A 280 -55.18 -11.11 -36.44
CA LEU A 280 -55.67 -9.86 -35.79
C LEU A 280 -55.11 -9.57 -34.37
N LEU A 281 -54.74 -8.30 -34.20
CA LEU A 281 -54.67 -7.38 -33.04
C LEU A 281 -54.80 -7.82 -31.56
N LEU A 282 -53.82 -7.32 -30.78
CA LEU A 282 -53.92 -6.55 -29.52
C LEU A 282 -55.05 -6.87 -28.52
N LEU A 283 -54.68 -7.44 -27.35
CA LEU A 283 -54.85 -6.81 -26.02
C LEU A 283 -54.51 -7.81 -24.89
N SER A 284 -53.90 -7.26 -23.84
CA SER A 284 -53.92 -7.69 -22.43
C SER A 284 -53.09 -8.90 -21.97
N CYS A 285 -52.21 -8.58 -21.01
CA CYS A 285 -51.68 -9.35 -19.89
C CYS A 285 -51.80 -10.88 -19.88
N SER A 286 -50.62 -11.52 -19.80
CA SER A 286 -50.27 -12.70 -18.99
C SER A 286 -49.46 -13.70 -19.81
N ALA A 287 -48.17 -13.41 -20.02
CA ALA A 287 -47.25 -14.42 -20.54
C ALA A 287 -46.88 -15.37 -19.41
N LYS A 288 -47.64 -16.48 -19.33
CA LYS A 288 -47.18 -17.71 -18.68
C LYS A 288 -45.88 -18.14 -19.35
N VAL A 289 -44.82 -18.09 -18.55
CA VAL A 289 -43.51 -18.66 -18.77
C VAL A 289 -43.66 -20.12 -19.21
N THR A 290 -43.22 -20.42 -20.42
CA THR A 290 -42.97 -21.79 -20.85
C THR A 290 -41.50 -22.07 -20.54
N PHE A 291 -41.25 -22.89 -19.52
CA PHE A 291 -39.92 -23.35 -19.13
C PHE A 291 -39.29 -24.13 -20.30
N ALA A 292 -38.43 -23.46 -21.06
CA ALA A 292 -37.33 -24.15 -21.69
C ALA A 292 -36.36 -24.53 -20.57
N LEU A 293 -36.31 -25.82 -20.22
CA LEU A 293 -35.20 -26.40 -19.47
C LEU A 293 -33.96 -26.30 -20.37
N ALA A 294 -33.39 -25.09 -20.46
CA ALA A 294 -31.97 -24.95 -20.66
C ALA A 294 -31.33 -25.68 -19.48
N ALA A 295 -30.54 -26.71 -19.77
CA ALA A 295 -29.69 -27.31 -18.77
C ALA A 295 -28.92 -26.15 -18.10
N ALA A 296 -29.17 -25.92 -16.82
CA ALA A 296 -28.41 -24.96 -16.05
C ALA A 296 -26.92 -25.31 -16.27
N PRO A 297 -26.04 -24.31 -16.51
CA PRO A 297 -24.61 -24.58 -16.57
C PRO A 297 -24.25 -25.35 -15.30
N ARG A 298 -23.58 -26.50 -15.43
CA ARG A 298 -22.98 -27.19 -14.27
C ARG A 298 -22.23 -26.11 -13.49
N SER A 299 -22.64 -25.84 -12.26
CA SER A 299 -21.94 -24.90 -11.40
C SER A 299 -20.49 -25.35 -11.34
N GLN A 300 -19.58 -24.56 -11.91
CA GLN A 300 -18.16 -24.89 -11.88
C GLN A 300 -17.76 -24.95 -10.41
N GLN A 301 -17.39 -26.15 -9.94
CA GLN A 301 -16.81 -26.33 -8.62
C GLN A 301 -15.53 -25.49 -8.56
N ARG A 302 -15.39 -24.68 -7.51
CA ARG A 302 -14.29 -23.75 -7.28
C ARG A 302 -13.49 -24.24 -6.09
N THR A 303 -12.17 -24.37 -6.23
CA THR A 303 -11.31 -24.79 -5.13
C THR A 303 -10.40 -23.63 -4.74
N VAL A 304 -10.52 -23.20 -3.49
CA VAL A 304 -9.84 -22.02 -2.94
C VAL A 304 -8.75 -22.48 -1.99
N LEU A 305 -7.51 -22.05 -2.23
CA LEU A 305 -6.46 -22.16 -1.23
C LEU A 305 -6.66 -21.06 -0.18
N VAL A 306 -6.80 -21.44 1.08
CA VAL A 306 -6.90 -20.51 2.21
C VAL A 306 -5.69 -20.69 3.11
N THR A 307 -4.70 -19.83 2.96
CA THR A 307 -3.52 -19.85 3.86
C THR A 307 -3.87 -19.15 5.17
N GLY A 308 -3.42 -19.66 6.31
CA GLY A 308 -3.81 -19.14 7.62
C GLY A 308 -5.28 -19.44 7.97
N GLY A 309 -5.87 -20.44 7.30
CA GLY A 309 -7.30 -20.74 7.37
C GLY A 309 -7.78 -21.30 8.71
N ALA A 310 -6.89 -21.79 9.57
CA ALA A 310 -7.26 -22.23 10.92
C ALA A 310 -7.31 -21.06 11.92
N GLY A 311 -6.77 -19.90 11.53
CA GLY A 311 -6.78 -18.68 12.34
C GLY A 311 -8.17 -18.06 12.51
N TYR A 312 -8.22 -16.94 13.24
CA TYR A 312 -9.47 -16.27 13.59
C TYR A 312 -10.31 -15.87 12.37
N ILE A 313 -9.80 -15.01 11.49
CA ILE A 313 -10.54 -14.55 10.31
C ILE A 313 -10.64 -15.67 9.26
N GLY A 314 -9.58 -16.47 9.14
CA GLY A 314 -9.51 -17.60 8.22
C GLY A 314 -10.63 -18.62 8.45
N SER A 315 -10.86 -19.05 9.68
CA SER A 315 -11.89 -20.05 10.01
C SER A 315 -13.31 -19.56 9.73
N HIS A 316 -13.61 -18.29 10.01
CA HIS A 316 -14.89 -17.67 9.66
C HIS A 316 -15.06 -17.59 8.13
N THR A 317 -13.99 -17.24 7.41
CA THR A 317 -14.02 -17.18 5.93
C THR A 317 -14.20 -18.56 5.32
N CYS A 318 -13.54 -19.60 5.85
CA CYS A 318 -13.74 -20.98 5.45
C CYS A 318 -15.20 -21.41 5.64
N LEU A 319 -15.83 -21.05 6.77
CA LEU A 319 -17.24 -21.33 7.02
C LEU A 319 -18.16 -20.67 5.99
N GLU A 320 -17.99 -19.38 5.72
CA GLU A 320 -18.81 -18.66 4.74
C GLU A 320 -18.63 -19.21 3.32
N LEU A 321 -17.40 -19.58 2.91
CA LEU A 321 -17.14 -20.24 1.63
C LEU A 321 -17.84 -21.60 1.54
N LEU A 322 -17.67 -22.46 2.55
CA LEU A 322 -18.20 -23.83 2.55
C LEU A 322 -19.72 -23.89 2.66
N SER A 323 -20.34 -22.85 3.22
CA SER A 323 -21.80 -22.67 3.24
C SER A 323 -22.38 -22.52 1.82
N ILE A 324 -21.55 -22.19 0.83
CA ILE A 324 -21.91 -22.16 -0.58
C ILE A 324 -21.54 -23.52 -1.21
N PRO A 325 -22.49 -24.30 -1.75
CA PRO A 325 -22.26 -25.68 -2.22
C PRO A 325 -21.21 -25.85 -3.33
N THR A 326 -20.86 -24.78 -4.03
CA THR A 326 -19.94 -24.79 -5.18
C THR A 326 -18.47 -24.59 -4.79
N TYR A 327 -18.19 -24.31 -3.53
CA TYR A 327 -16.83 -24.08 -3.04
C TYR A 327 -16.26 -25.28 -2.30
N ASN A 328 -15.01 -25.55 -2.58
CA ASN A 328 -14.11 -26.41 -1.80
C ASN A 328 -12.95 -25.55 -1.29
N VAL A 329 -12.44 -25.91 -0.13
CA VAL A 329 -11.42 -25.15 0.59
C VAL A 329 -10.26 -26.07 0.93
N VAL A 330 -9.06 -25.70 0.50
CA VAL A 330 -7.80 -26.30 0.93
C VAL A 330 -7.11 -25.32 1.86
N VAL A 331 -6.98 -25.67 3.13
CA VAL A 331 -6.32 -24.86 4.16
C VAL A 331 -4.85 -25.24 4.28
N VAL A 332 -3.99 -24.23 4.26
CA VAL A 332 -2.57 -24.35 4.65
C VAL A 332 -2.34 -23.46 5.87
N ASP A 333 -1.92 -24.05 6.98
CA ASP A 333 -1.64 -23.35 8.23
C ASP A 333 -0.54 -24.10 9.00
N ASN A 334 0.33 -23.42 9.73
CA ASN A 334 1.37 -24.05 10.55
C ASN A 334 0.97 -24.18 12.03
N LEU A 335 -0.22 -23.69 12.39
CA LEU A 335 -0.81 -23.73 13.73
C LEU A 335 -0.08 -22.90 14.80
N ASP A 336 0.80 -21.97 14.41
CA ASP A 336 1.59 -21.16 15.35
C ASP A 336 0.72 -20.27 16.26
N ASN A 337 -0.39 -19.76 15.73
CA ASN A 337 -1.36 -18.95 16.48
C ASN A 337 -2.82 -19.35 16.15
N SER A 338 -3.06 -20.64 15.99
CA SER A 338 -4.37 -21.20 15.65
C SER A 338 -4.50 -22.64 16.21
N SER A 339 -5.64 -23.29 15.95
CA SER A 339 -5.88 -24.67 16.35
C SER A 339 -6.63 -25.40 15.25
N GLU A 340 -6.26 -26.64 14.97
CA GLU A 340 -6.97 -27.51 14.01
C GLU A 340 -8.43 -27.75 14.42
N GLU A 341 -8.73 -27.65 15.71
CA GLU A 341 -10.09 -27.72 16.24
C GLU A 341 -11.03 -26.67 15.64
N SER A 342 -10.51 -25.49 15.24
CA SER A 342 -11.33 -24.48 14.59
C SER A 342 -11.90 -25.01 13.26
N LEU A 343 -11.08 -25.71 12.47
CA LEU A 343 -11.49 -26.32 11.20
C LEU A 343 -12.44 -27.49 11.41
N ARG A 344 -12.24 -28.30 12.46
CA ARG A 344 -13.17 -29.37 12.84
C ARG A 344 -14.56 -28.80 13.10
N ARG A 345 -14.64 -27.70 13.85
CA ARG A 345 -15.91 -27.01 14.15
C ARG A 345 -16.50 -26.32 12.91
N VAL A 346 -15.69 -25.81 11.99
CA VAL A 346 -16.17 -25.34 10.68
C VAL A 346 -16.84 -26.47 9.89
N ALA A 347 -16.22 -27.66 9.83
CA ALA A 347 -16.82 -28.82 9.17
C ALA A 347 -18.16 -29.21 9.81
N GLU A 348 -18.24 -29.22 11.14
CA GLU A 348 -19.50 -29.48 11.86
C GLU A 348 -20.60 -28.46 11.53
N LEU A 349 -20.27 -27.16 11.53
CA LEU A 349 -21.24 -26.08 11.31
C LEU A 349 -21.77 -26.05 9.88
N THR A 350 -20.92 -26.39 8.91
CA THR A 350 -21.28 -26.40 7.49
C THR A 350 -21.89 -27.73 7.06
N GLY A 351 -21.71 -28.79 7.84
CA GLY A 351 -22.08 -30.16 7.48
C GLY A 351 -21.32 -30.67 6.24
N CYS A 352 -20.18 -30.06 5.89
CA CYS A 352 -19.41 -30.47 4.73
C CYS A 352 -18.64 -31.77 5.02
N ASP A 353 -18.39 -32.56 3.97
CA ASP A 353 -17.51 -33.72 4.10
C ASP A 353 -16.03 -33.31 4.11
N SER A 354 -15.17 -34.29 4.40
CA SER A 354 -13.71 -34.11 4.45
C SER A 354 -13.06 -33.84 3.09
N ASN A 355 -13.80 -33.96 1.98
CA ASN A 355 -13.27 -33.65 0.65
C ASN A 355 -13.48 -32.18 0.30
N ARG A 356 -14.51 -31.53 0.86
CA ARG A 356 -14.77 -30.10 0.66
C ARG A 356 -13.91 -29.20 1.54
N LEU A 357 -13.52 -29.66 2.73
CA LEU A 357 -12.57 -28.96 3.59
C LEU A 357 -11.36 -29.84 3.87
N VAL A 358 -10.23 -29.49 3.27
CA VAL A 358 -8.97 -30.22 3.43
C VAL A 358 -7.96 -29.36 4.17
N PHE A 359 -7.29 -29.92 5.17
CA PHE A 359 -6.23 -29.23 5.92
C PHE A 359 -4.85 -29.83 5.64
N ARG A 360 -3.84 -28.97 5.46
CA ARG A 360 -2.43 -29.34 5.35
C ARG A 360 -1.62 -28.49 6.33
N ASN A 361 -1.02 -29.14 7.33
CA ASN A 361 -0.07 -28.49 8.23
C ASN A 361 1.22 -28.17 7.46
N CYS A 362 1.41 -26.92 7.11
CA CYS A 362 2.52 -26.47 6.26
C CYS A 362 2.85 -25.01 6.54
N ASP A 363 4.14 -24.73 6.72
CA ASP A 363 4.67 -23.37 6.76
C ASP A 363 4.88 -22.85 5.34
N LEU A 364 4.45 -21.62 5.05
CA LEU A 364 4.61 -21.03 3.71
C LEU A 364 6.06 -20.81 3.31
N ARG A 365 7.02 -20.81 4.25
CA ARG A 365 8.46 -20.72 3.94
C ARG A 365 9.03 -22.07 3.50
N ASP A 366 8.36 -23.18 3.78
CA ASP A 366 8.73 -24.50 3.25
C ASP A 366 8.23 -24.65 1.81
N LYS A 367 9.09 -24.24 0.87
CA LYS A 367 8.87 -24.36 -0.57
C LYS A 367 8.54 -25.78 -1.03
N GLN A 368 9.15 -26.81 -0.45
CA GLN A 368 8.92 -28.18 -0.90
C GLN A 368 7.55 -28.67 -0.46
N SER A 369 7.17 -28.37 0.79
CA SER A 369 5.86 -28.75 1.32
C SER A 369 4.73 -28.01 0.62
N LEU A 370 4.86 -26.69 0.39
CA LEU A 370 3.86 -25.93 -0.34
C LEU A 370 3.71 -26.40 -1.79
N GLN A 371 4.82 -26.73 -2.47
CA GLN A 371 4.77 -27.29 -3.81
C GLN A 371 4.06 -28.65 -3.85
N LYS A 372 4.22 -29.49 -2.81
CA LYS A 372 3.49 -30.77 -2.71
C LYS A 372 1.99 -30.55 -2.58
N VAL A 373 1.55 -29.58 -1.77
CA VAL A 373 0.13 -29.23 -1.63
C VAL A 373 -0.48 -28.81 -2.97
N LEU A 374 0.16 -27.90 -3.71
CA LEU A 374 -0.39 -27.44 -5.00
C LEU A 374 -0.37 -28.53 -6.09
N LYS A 375 0.53 -29.52 -6.00
CA LYS A 375 0.52 -30.70 -6.86
C LYS A 375 -0.56 -31.71 -6.48
N GLU A 376 -0.86 -31.82 -5.19
CA GLU A 376 -1.91 -32.69 -4.65
C GLU A 376 -3.30 -32.18 -5.04
N PHE A 377 -3.47 -30.86 -5.10
CA PHE A 377 -4.74 -30.19 -5.42
C PHE A 377 -4.61 -29.32 -6.68
N PRO A 378 -4.42 -29.92 -7.87
CA PRO A 378 -4.28 -29.19 -9.13
C PRO A 378 -5.53 -28.39 -9.53
N GLU A 379 -6.68 -28.65 -8.89
CA GLU A 379 -7.94 -27.93 -9.10
C GLU A 379 -8.03 -26.58 -8.38
N ILE A 380 -7.07 -26.23 -7.53
CA ILE A 380 -7.01 -24.89 -6.91
C ILE A 380 -6.95 -23.83 -8.00
N ASP A 381 -7.86 -22.86 -7.96
CA ASP A 381 -8.01 -21.84 -9.00
C ASP A 381 -7.97 -20.40 -8.45
N SER A 382 -7.92 -20.25 -7.12
CA SER A 382 -7.83 -18.98 -6.42
C SER A 382 -7.19 -19.15 -5.04
N CYS A 383 -6.73 -18.04 -4.45
CA CYS A 383 -6.12 -18.02 -3.13
C CYS A 383 -6.63 -16.84 -2.29
N ILE A 384 -6.96 -17.11 -1.02
CA ILE A 384 -7.15 -16.10 0.03
C ILE A 384 -5.99 -16.22 1.03
N HIS A 385 -5.23 -15.14 1.17
CA HIS A 385 -3.97 -15.16 1.92
C HIS A 385 -4.06 -14.44 3.28
N PHE A 386 -4.38 -15.20 4.34
CA PHE A 386 -4.37 -14.71 5.73
C PHE A 386 -3.05 -14.95 6.46
N ALA A 387 -2.29 -15.97 6.08
CA ALA A 387 -1.08 -16.39 6.79
C ALA A 387 -0.08 -15.24 6.97
N GLY A 388 0.31 -15.00 8.22
CA GLY A 388 1.27 -13.97 8.60
C GLY A 388 1.17 -13.65 10.09
N LEU A 389 2.27 -13.21 10.67
CA LEU A 389 2.31 -12.70 12.03
C LEU A 389 1.65 -11.32 12.09
N LYS A 390 0.86 -11.07 13.14
CA LYS A 390 -0.05 -9.91 13.21
C LYS A 390 0.13 -8.96 14.41
N ALA A 391 1.02 -9.25 15.37
CA ALA A 391 1.13 -8.46 16.58
C ALA A 391 2.06 -7.27 16.39
N VAL A 392 1.50 -6.05 16.39
CA VAL A 392 2.26 -4.79 16.20
C VAL A 392 3.43 -4.67 17.19
N GLY A 393 3.17 -4.86 18.50
CA GLY A 393 4.19 -4.75 19.54
C GLY A 393 5.32 -5.77 19.38
N GLU A 394 4.99 -7.03 19.06
CA GLU A 394 6.00 -8.05 18.82
C GLU A 394 6.81 -7.76 17.55
N SER A 395 6.19 -7.21 16.50
CA SER A 395 6.89 -6.87 15.26
C SER A 395 8.01 -5.86 15.47
N VAL A 396 7.84 -4.92 16.41
CA VAL A 396 8.88 -3.96 16.80
C VAL A 396 10.02 -4.67 17.53
N ALA A 397 9.71 -5.64 18.38
CA ALA A 397 10.71 -6.41 19.12
C ALA A 397 11.44 -7.46 18.26
N LYS A 398 10.76 -8.02 17.24
CA LYS A 398 11.26 -9.11 16.38
C LYS A 398 11.06 -8.79 14.88
N PRO A 399 11.63 -7.69 14.35
CA PRO A 399 11.33 -7.24 12.99
C PRO A 399 11.74 -8.26 11.91
N LEU A 400 12.91 -8.90 12.03
CA LEU A 400 13.39 -9.88 11.04
C LEU A 400 12.47 -11.10 10.94
N LEU A 401 11.89 -11.55 12.07
CA LEU A 401 10.91 -12.64 12.07
C LEU A 401 9.66 -12.25 11.28
N TYR A 402 9.16 -11.02 11.44
CA TYR A 402 7.99 -10.55 10.70
C TYR A 402 8.28 -10.41 9.20
N TYR A 403 9.46 -9.90 8.82
CA TYR A 403 9.85 -9.81 7.42
C TYR A 403 10.01 -11.19 6.77
N ASP A 404 10.66 -12.14 7.46
CA ASP A 404 10.81 -13.52 6.97
C ASP A 404 9.46 -14.24 6.82
N CYS A 405 8.63 -14.24 7.87
CA CYS A 405 7.34 -14.91 7.85
C CYS A 405 6.36 -14.27 6.86
N ASN A 406 6.19 -12.95 6.92
CA ASN A 406 5.16 -12.27 6.13
C ASN A 406 5.64 -12.10 4.69
N ILE A 407 6.79 -11.46 4.46
CA ILE A 407 7.25 -11.19 3.08
C ILE A 407 7.83 -12.46 2.45
N GLY A 408 8.74 -13.14 3.14
CA GLY A 408 9.35 -14.37 2.62
C GLY A 408 8.31 -15.47 2.34
N GLY A 409 7.36 -15.65 3.25
CA GLY A 409 6.22 -16.55 3.07
C GLY A 409 5.34 -16.17 1.88
N THR A 410 4.96 -14.89 1.74
CA THR A 410 4.13 -14.44 0.59
C THR A 410 4.87 -14.57 -0.73
N VAL A 411 6.16 -14.20 -0.81
CA VAL A 411 6.95 -14.33 -2.05
C VAL A 411 7.03 -15.80 -2.48
N ASN A 412 7.28 -16.73 -1.56
CA ASN A 412 7.28 -18.14 -1.88
C ASN A 412 5.90 -18.63 -2.35
N LEU A 413 4.82 -18.19 -1.69
CA LEU A 413 3.44 -18.50 -2.10
C LEU A 413 3.15 -18.02 -3.53
N LEU A 414 3.42 -16.74 -3.83
CA LEU A 414 3.19 -16.16 -5.16
C LEU A 414 3.98 -16.89 -6.25
N GLN A 415 5.24 -17.24 -6.00
CA GLN A 415 6.05 -18.05 -6.93
C GLN A 415 5.40 -19.42 -7.22
N GLN A 416 4.86 -20.09 -6.19
CA GLN A 416 4.22 -21.37 -6.41
C GLN A 416 2.87 -21.23 -7.11
N LEU A 417 2.07 -20.23 -6.76
CA LEU A 417 0.78 -19.97 -7.42
C LEU A 417 0.97 -19.63 -8.90
N ASP A 418 1.96 -18.79 -9.24
CA ASP A 418 2.29 -18.46 -10.63
C ASP A 418 2.67 -19.70 -11.45
N ALA A 419 3.54 -20.56 -10.88
CA ALA A 419 3.95 -21.81 -11.51
C ALA A 419 2.77 -22.77 -11.79
N HIS A 420 1.67 -22.65 -11.02
CA HIS A 420 0.44 -23.42 -11.20
C HIS A 420 -0.67 -22.63 -11.90
N LYS A 421 -0.38 -21.41 -12.38
CA LYS A 421 -1.32 -20.50 -13.07
C LYS A 421 -2.53 -20.10 -12.22
N VAL A 422 -2.37 -20.06 -10.90
CA VAL A 422 -3.38 -19.60 -9.95
C VAL A 422 -3.20 -18.10 -9.73
N LYS A 423 -4.04 -17.29 -10.38
CA LYS A 423 -3.84 -15.84 -10.46
C LYS A 423 -4.99 -14.98 -9.94
N ARG A 424 -5.99 -15.60 -9.31
CA ARG A 424 -7.01 -14.90 -8.53
C ARG A 424 -6.56 -14.87 -7.08
N PHE A 425 -6.26 -13.68 -6.57
CA PHE A 425 -5.64 -13.54 -5.25
C PHE A 425 -6.36 -12.49 -4.39
N VAL A 426 -6.78 -12.89 -3.21
CA VAL A 426 -7.32 -11.98 -2.19
C VAL A 426 -6.27 -11.88 -1.07
N PHE A 427 -5.73 -10.68 -0.87
CA PHE A 427 -4.72 -10.43 0.15
C PHE A 427 -5.29 -9.79 1.40
N SER A 428 -4.91 -10.33 2.56
CA SER A 428 -5.17 -9.73 3.86
C SER A 428 -4.21 -8.60 4.20
N SER A 429 -4.56 -7.39 3.79
CA SER A 429 -3.90 -6.17 4.24
C SER A 429 -4.54 -5.61 5.52
N SER A 430 -4.18 -4.40 5.92
CA SER A 430 -4.55 -3.81 7.21
C SER A 430 -4.55 -2.29 7.13
N ALA A 431 -5.43 -1.63 7.90
CA ALA A 431 -5.41 -0.18 8.08
C ALA A 431 -4.06 0.36 8.61
N THR A 432 -3.19 -0.49 9.17
CA THR A 432 -1.83 -0.11 9.58
C THR A 432 -0.94 0.37 8.43
N VAL A 433 -1.29 0.10 7.17
CA VAL A 433 -0.58 0.64 6.00
C VAL A 433 -0.73 2.16 5.88
N TYR A 434 -1.81 2.74 6.42
CA TYR A 434 -2.05 4.18 6.40
C TYR A 434 -1.20 4.94 7.43
N GLY A 435 -0.71 4.27 8.48
CA GLY A 435 0.02 4.93 9.55
C GLY A 435 -0.86 5.89 10.35
N GLU A 436 -0.38 7.12 10.52
CA GLU A 436 -1.14 8.19 11.16
C GLU A 436 -2.02 8.91 10.13
N PRO A 437 -3.36 8.89 10.28
CA PRO A 437 -4.25 9.42 9.26
C PRO A 437 -4.21 10.95 9.21
N GLU A 438 -3.98 11.52 8.02
CA GLU A 438 -4.08 12.97 7.79
C GLU A 438 -5.54 13.46 7.79
N MET A 439 -6.47 12.62 7.32
CA MET A 439 -7.90 12.89 7.27
C MET A 439 -8.71 11.64 7.61
N LEU A 440 -9.87 11.86 8.23
CA LEU A 440 -10.86 10.81 8.52
C LEU A 440 -12.23 11.20 7.93
N PRO A 441 -13.02 10.23 7.42
CA PRO A 441 -12.73 8.80 7.33
C PRO A 441 -11.62 8.46 6.31
N LEU A 442 -10.91 7.35 6.53
CA LEU A 442 -9.84 6.87 5.64
C LEU A 442 -10.39 6.27 4.34
N ARG A 443 -9.97 6.86 3.21
CA ARG A 443 -10.23 6.35 1.86
C ARG A 443 -9.04 5.56 1.32
N GLU A 444 -9.27 4.76 0.28
CA GLU A 444 -8.24 3.92 -0.33
C GLU A 444 -7.09 4.72 -0.96
N GLU A 445 -7.37 5.96 -1.40
CA GLU A 445 -6.40 6.90 -1.96
C GLU A 445 -5.58 7.63 -0.89
N ALA A 446 -5.89 7.44 0.40
CA ALA A 446 -5.11 8.03 1.47
C ALA A 446 -3.66 7.56 1.42
N ARG A 447 -2.74 8.45 1.83
CA ARG A 447 -1.31 8.18 1.85
C ARG A 447 -0.99 6.93 2.66
N LEU A 448 -0.08 6.10 2.13
CA LEU A 448 0.42 4.91 2.81
C LEU A 448 1.74 5.24 3.52
N GLN A 449 1.78 5.03 4.84
CA GLN A 449 2.97 5.30 5.66
C GLN A 449 2.98 4.44 6.92
N ALA A 450 3.32 3.15 6.78
CA ALA A 450 3.36 2.25 7.94
C ALA A 450 4.40 2.67 9.01
N THR A 451 3.96 2.70 10.27
CA THR A 451 4.76 3.17 11.42
C THR A 451 5.51 2.07 12.17
N ASN A 452 5.22 0.80 11.87
CA ASN A 452 5.78 -0.37 12.55
C ASN A 452 6.12 -1.50 11.56
N PRO A 453 7.01 -2.46 11.92
CA PRO A 453 7.42 -3.54 11.02
C PRO A 453 6.25 -4.38 10.47
N TYR A 454 5.25 -4.72 11.29
CA TYR A 454 4.06 -5.43 10.81
C TYR A 454 3.34 -4.65 9.68
N GLY A 455 3.02 -3.38 9.91
CA GLY A 455 2.39 -2.53 8.89
C GLY A 455 3.25 -2.39 7.64
N ARG A 456 4.57 -2.30 7.79
CA ARG A 456 5.50 -2.26 6.64
C ARG A 456 5.49 -3.56 5.85
N THR A 457 5.39 -4.71 6.51
CA THR A 457 5.27 -5.99 5.79
C THR A 457 4.00 -6.02 4.93
N LYS A 458 2.86 -5.52 5.45
CA LYS A 458 1.61 -5.44 4.68
C LYS A 458 1.76 -4.51 3.49
N LEU A 459 2.31 -3.31 3.70
CA LEU A 459 2.56 -2.34 2.63
C LEU A 459 3.50 -2.91 1.55
N PHE A 460 4.61 -3.54 1.93
CA PHE A 460 5.53 -4.15 0.96
C PHE A 460 4.88 -5.29 0.17
N ILE A 461 4.01 -6.08 0.80
CA ILE A 461 3.25 -7.11 0.08
C ILE A 461 2.24 -6.48 -0.89
N GLU A 462 1.60 -5.36 -0.53
CA GLU A 462 0.76 -4.61 -1.48
C GLU A 462 1.56 -4.18 -2.72
N GLU A 463 2.76 -3.64 -2.55
CA GLU A 463 3.63 -3.25 -3.66
C GLU A 463 4.08 -4.45 -4.49
N ILE A 464 4.48 -5.57 -3.85
CA ILE A 464 4.82 -6.82 -4.56
C ILE A 464 3.64 -7.30 -5.43
N LEU A 465 2.42 -7.22 -4.92
CA LEU A 465 1.22 -7.62 -5.67
C LEU A 465 0.93 -6.67 -6.85
N ARG A 466 1.19 -5.37 -6.69
CA ARG A 466 1.10 -4.39 -7.79
C ARG A 466 2.14 -4.69 -8.85
N ASP A 467 3.37 -4.99 -8.45
CA ASP A 467 4.46 -5.37 -9.37
C ASP A 467 4.14 -6.67 -10.11
N CYS A 468 3.59 -7.68 -9.43
CA CYS A 468 3.14 -8.92 -10.07
C CYS A 468 2.11 -8.63 -11.17
N HIS A 469 1.09 -7.82 -10.89
CA HIS A 469 0.08 -7.43 -11.89
C HIS A 469 0.66 -6.55 -13.01
N ALA A 470 1.54 -5.60 -12.70
CA ALA A 470 2.19 -4.76 -13.70
C ALA A 470 3.09 -5.59 -14.64
N SER A 471 3.73 -6.64 -14.13
CA SER A 471 4.55 -7.55 -14.95
C SER A 471 3.72 -8.55 -15.76
N ASP A 472 2.51 -8.87 -15.29
CA ASP A 472 1.61 -9.84 -15.89
C ASP A 472 0.16 -9.53 -15.49
N GLU A 473 -0.55 -8.88 -16.42
CA GLU A 473 -1.93 -8.40 -16.21
C GLU A 473 -2.93 -9.52 -15.93
N THR A 474 -2.56 -10.80 -16.12
CA THR A 474 -3.43 -11.94 -15.77
C THR A 474 -3.57 -12.17 -14.26
N TRP A 475 -2.74 -11.51 -13.44
CA TRP A 475 -2.94 -11.42 -11.99
C TRP A 475 -4.14 -10.54 -11.67
N ASN A 476 -5.20 -11.14 -11.12
CA ASN A 476 -6.40 -10.45 -10.69
C ASN A 476 -6.44 -10.46 -9.15
N VAL A 477 -6.18 -9.30 -8.55
CA VAL A 477 -5.82 -9.15 -7.14
C VAL A 477 -6.72 -8.14 -6.44
N LEU A 478 -7.32 -8.56 -5.33
CA LEU A 478 -7.98 -7.67 -4.37
C LEU A 478 -7.19 -7.63 -3.07
N ILE A 479 -6.72 -6.44 -2.73
CA ILE A 479 -6.02 -6.12 -1.48
C ILE A 479 -7.06 -5.58 -0.50
N LEU A 480 -7.40 -6.37 0.51
CA LEU A 480 -8.43 -5.98 1.46
C LEU A 480 -7.78 -5.41 2.72
N ARG A 481 -7.96 -4.10 2.97
CA ARG A 481 -7.42 -3.39 4.12
C ARG A 481 -8.43 -3.42 5.26
N TYR A 482 -8.27 -4.36 6.18
CA TYR A 482 -9.19 -4.48 7.32
C TYR A 482 -8.86 -3.47 8.40
N PHE A 483 -9.89 -3.04 9.12
CA PHE A 483 -9.74 -2.26 10.34
C PHE A 483 -9.60 -3.21 11.53
N ASN A 484 -10.52 -3.20 12.50
CA ASN A 484 -10.37 -3.97 13.73
C ASN A 484 -11.45 -5.07 13.84
N PRO A 485 -11.22 -6.28 13.29
CA PRO A 485 -12.19 -7.36 13.41
C PRO A 485 -12.36 -7.84 14.85
N ILE A 486 -13.61 -7.94 15.28
CA ILE A 486 -14.05 -8.49 16.58
C ILE A 486 -15.33 -9.31 16.41
N GLY A 487 -15.82 -9.95 17.47
CA GLY A 487 -16.98 -10.85 17.40
C GLY A 487 -16.61 -12.32 17.26
N ALA A 488 -17.61 -13.15 17.03
CA ALA A 488 -17.45 -14.57 16.79
C ALA A 488 -18.60 -15.06 15.91
N HIS A 489 -18.57 -16.32 15.48
CA HIS A 489 -19.73 -16.89 14.81
C HIS A 489 -20.90 -17.01 15.81
N SER A 490 -22.12 -16.75 15.34
CA SER A 490 -23.30 -16.69 16.20
C SER A 490 -23.66 -18.02 16.89
N SER A 491 -23.13 -19.15 16.44
CA SER A 491 -23.24 -20.42 17.16
C SER A 491 -22.43 -20.47 18.47
N GLY A 492 -21.46 -19.56 18.67
CA GLY A 492 -20.50 -19.63 19.77
C GLY A 492 -19.53 -20.81 19.68
N ARG A 493 -19.39 -21.44 18.50
CA ARG A 493 -18.54 -22.62 18.28
C ARG A 493 -17.18 -22.29 17.68
N ILE A 494 -17.04 -21.17 16.98
CA ILE A 494 -15.76 -20.65 16.52
C ILE A 494 -15.66 -19.17 16.90
N GLY A 495 -14.46 -18.73 17.27
CA GLY A 495 -14.14 -17.36 17.69
C GLY A 495 -12.62 -17.14 17.77
N GLU A 496 -12.21 -15.99 18.31
CA GLU A 496 -10.79 -15.68 18.48
C GLU A 496 -10.22 -16.42 19.70
N ASP A 497 -9.13 -17.15 19.50
CA ASP A 497 -8.39 -17.85 20.56
C ASP A 497 -6.88 -17.67 20.34
N PRO A 498 -6.33 -16.48 20.70
CA PRO A 498 -4.92 -16.21 20.49
C PRO A 498 -4.08 -16.99 21.51
N GLN A 499 -2.94 -17.52 21.06
CA GLN A 499 -1.98 -18.16 21.95
C GLN A 499 -1.31 -17.10 22.86
N GLY A 500 -1.12 -17.45 24.13
CA GLY A 500 -0.47 -16.58 25.12
C GLY A 500 -1.31 -15.38 25.58
N ILE A 501 -0.66 -14.23 25.81
CA ILE A 501 -1.34 -12.99 26.21
C ILE A 501 -1.89 -12.30 24.95
N PRO A 502 -3.22 -12.05 24.87
CA PRO A 502 -3.79 -11.38 23.72
C PRO A 502 -3.19 -9.98 23.52
N ASN A 503 -2.74 -9.70 22.30
CA ASN A 503 -2.27 -8.36 21.92
C ASN A 503 -3.43 -7.44 21.48
N ASN A 504 -4.57 -8.01 21.09
CA ASN A 504 -5.76 -7.29 20.64
C ASN A 504 -6.72 -7.03 21.83
N LEU A 505 -7.45 -5.91 21.76
CA LEU A 505 -8.30 -5.43 22.85
C LEU A 505 -9.44 -6.39 23.22
N MET A 506 -10.24 -6.81 22.24
CA MET A 506 -11.43 -7.62 22.49
C MET A 506 -11.14 -8.99 23.15
N PRO A 507 -10.19 -9.82 22.67
CA PRO A 507 -9.87 -11.08 23.36
C PRO A 507 -9.30 -10.86 24.76
N PHE A 508 -8.64 -9.73 25.02
CA PHE A 508 -8.21 -9.39 26.38
C PHE A 508 -9.42 -9.08 27.28
N ILE A 509 -10.36 -8.24 26.81
CA ILE A 509 -11.62 -7.95 27.52
C ILE A 509 -12.38 -9.25 27.80
N ALA A 510 -12.54 -10.11 26.79
CA ALA A 510 -13.23 -11.39 26.93
C ALA A 510 -12.59 -12.28 28.00
N GLN A 511 -11.25 -12.35 28.05
CA GLN A 511 -10.52 -13.08 29.10
C GLN A 511 -10.71 -12.49 30.51
N VAL A 512 -10.82 -11.17 30.65
CA VAL A 512 -11.21 -10.53 31.92
C VAL A 512 -12.62 -10.95 32.32
N CYS A 513 -13.58 -10.94 31.37
CA CYS A 513 -14.97 -11.30 31.64
C CYS A 513 -15.16 -12.76 32.11
N VAL A 514 -14.33 -13.70 31.63
CA VAL A 514 -14.32 -15.10 32.12
C VAL A 514 -13.38 -15.33 33.31
N GLY A 515 -12.78 -14.28 33.88
CA GLY A 515 -11.94 -14.36 35.08
C GLY A 515 -10.55 -14.93 34.86
N ARG A 516 -10.08 -15.06 33.61
CA ARG A 516 -8.69 -15.46 33.30
C ARG A 516 -7.69 -14.35 33.56
N ARG A 517 -8.16 -13.11 33.69
CA ARG A 517 -7.37 -11.91 33.99
C ARG A 517 -8.13 -11.05 34.98
N GLU A 518 -7.39 -10.35 35.83
CA GLU A 518 -7.97 -9.54 36.90
C GLU A 518 -8.67 -8.28 36.37
N LYS A 519 -8.03 -7.56 35.45
CA LYS A 519 -8.52 -6.29 34.88
C LYS A 519 -7.89 -5.98 33.52
N LEU A 520 -8.53 -5.10 32.76
CA LEU A 520 -8.01 -4.48 31.53
C LEU A 520 -7.19 -3.24 31.85
N SER A 521 -6.09 -3.00 31.12
CA SER A 521 -5.42 -1.69 31.08
C SER A 521 -5.88 -0.90 29.85
N VAL A 522 -6.48 0.27 30.07
CA VAL A 522 -6.92 1.22 29.02
C VAL A 522 -5.81 2.24 28.81
N PHE A 523 -5.15 2.21 27.65
CA PHE A 523 -3.95 3.02 27.38
C PHE A 523 -4.32 4.44 26.89
N GLY A 524 -4.32 5.40 27.81
CA GLY A 524 -4.61 6.81 27.58
C GLY A 524 -6.10 7.17 27.70
N ASP A 525 -6.35 8.28 28.38
CA ASP A 525 -7.66 8.91 28.63
C ASP A 525 -7.67 10.41 28.30
N ASP A 526 -6.66 10.87 27.55
CA ASP A 526 -6.39 12.27 27.22
C ASP A 526 -6.27 12.52 25.71
N TYR A 527 -6.66 11.57 24.85
CA TYR A 527 -6.72 11.78 23.40
C TYR A 527 -7.81 12.80 23.04
N GLU A 528 -7.68 13.44 21.87
CA GLU A 528 -8.72 14.32 21.31
C GLU A 528 -9.90 13.49 20.75
N THR A 529 -10.58 12.76 21.62
CA THR A 529 -11.73 11.90 21.34
C THR A 529 -12.84 12.14 22.37
N PRO A 530 -14.09 11.75 22.11
CA PRO A 530 -15.22 12.11 22.97
C PRO A 530 -15.08 11.72 24.45
N ASP A 531 -14.41 10.60 24.74
CA ASP A 531 -14.17 10.10 26.10
C ASP A 531 -12.69 10.04 26.49
N GLY A 532 -11.83 10.65 25.67
CA GLY A 532 -10.38 10.67 25.89
C GLY A 532 -9.65 9.38 25.53
N THR A 533 -10.33 8.29 25.18
CA THR A 533 -9.70 7.01 24.83
C THR A 533 -9.60 6.78 23.33
N GLY A 534 -8.76 5.85 22.90
CA GLY A 534 -8.53 5.56 21.48
C GLY A 534 -9.80 5.07 20.75
N VAL A 535 -10.09 5.65 19.59
CA VAL A 535 -11.24 5.33 18.74
C VAL A 535 -10.79 4.50 17.53
N ARG A 536 -11.47 3.38 17.28
CA ARG A 536 -11.19 2.46 16.16
C ARG A 536 -12.48 2.05 15.46
N ASP A 537 -12.38 1.69 14.18
CA ASP A 537 -13.47 1.06 13.43
C ASP A 537 -13.46 -0.44 13.69
N TYR A 538 -14.33 -0.88 14.60
CA TYR A 538 -14.56 -2.29 14.86
C TYR A 538 -15.55 -2.85 13.83
N ILE A 539 -15.19 -3.98 13.23
CA ILE A 539 -15.99 -4.69 12.23
C ILE A 539 -16.26 -6.10 12.72
N HIS A 540 -17.48 -6.60 12.53
CA HIS A 540 -17.81 -7.97 12.91
C HIS A 540 -17.06 -8.97 12.02
N VAL A 541 -16.43 -9.99 12.61
CA VAL A 541 -15.61 -10.96 11.87
C VAL A 541 -16.40 -11.73 10.82
N VAL A 542 -17.69 -12.00 11.05
CA VAL A 542 -18.58 -12.61 10.06
C VAL A 542 -18.82 -11.67 8.86
N ASP A 543 -19.02 -10.37 9.10
CA ASP A 543 -19.15 -9.42 7.99
C ASP A 543 -17.84 -9.33 7.20
N LEU A 544 -16.71 -9.31 7.90
CA LEU A 544 -15.41 -9.35 7.26
C LEU A 544 -15.21 -10.63 6.42
N ALA A 545 -15.60 -11.79 6.94
CA ALA A 545 -15.56 -13.06 6.21
C ALA A 545 -16.43 -13.03 4.94
N LYS A 546 -17.65 -12.49 5.02
CA LYS A 546 -18.51 -12.26 3.85
C LYS A 546 -17.88 -11.28 2.85
N GLY A 547 -17.12 -10.30 3.32
CA GLY A 547 -16.35 -9.39 2.47
C GLY A 547 -15.30 -10.11 1.61
N HIS A 548 -14.69 -11.18 2.14
CA HIS A 548 -13.78 -12.03 1.38
C HIS A 548 -14.49 -12.84 0.32
N VAL A 549 -15.65 -13.41 0.66
CA VAL A 549 -16.47 -14.14 -0.31
C VAL A 549 -16.88 -13.20 -1.44
N ALA A 550 -17.34 -11.99 -1.12
CA ALA A 550 -17.70 -10.97 -2.12
C ALA A 550 -16.49 -10.57 -3.00
N ALA A 551 -15.32 -10.35 -2.40
CA ALA A 551 -14.08 -10.09 -3.13
C ALA A 551 -13.73 -11.24 -4.07
N LEU A 552 -13.80 -12.48 -3.60
CA LEU A 552 -13.49 -13.64 -4.41
C LEU A 552 -14.49 -13.83 -5.57
N GLU A 553 -15.79 -13.66 -5.32
CA GLU A 553 -16.83 -13.65 -6.37
C GLU A 553 -16.56 -12.57 -7.42
N LYS A 554 -16.09 -11.40 -6.99
CA LYS A 554 -15.69 -10.31 -7.89
C LYS A 554 -14.56 -10.75 -8.82
N LEU A 555 -13.55 -11.46 -8.31
CA LEU A 555 -12.43 -11.99 -9.11
C LEU A 555 -12.85 -13.10 -10.09
N TYR A 556 -13.95 -13.81 -9.82
CA TYR A 556 -14.49 -14.80 -10.76
C TYR A 556 -15.34 -14.19 -11.86
N THR A 557 -15.96 -13.05 -11.60
CA THR A 557 -16.94 -12.42 -12.50
C THR A 557 -16.37 -11.24 -13.29
N SER A 558 -15.25 -10.69 -12.86
CA SER A 558 -14.61 -9.53 -13.49
C SER A 558 -13.11 -9.54 -13.28
N ASP A 559 -12.41 -8.95 -14.24
CA ASP A 559 -11.02 -8.55 -14.08
C ASP A 559 -11.00 -7.15 -13.43
N VAL A 560 -10.40 -7.05 -12.25
CA VAL A 560 -10.26 -5.78 -11.52
C VAL A 560 -8.81 -5.28 -11.47
N GLY A 561 -7.90 -5.98 -12.14
CA GLY A 561 -6.46 -5.77 -12.03
C GLY A 561 -5.96 -5.95 -10.59
N CYS A 562 -5.13 -5.03 -10.09
CA CYS A 562 -4.69 -5.01 -8.70
C CYS A 562 -5.26 -3.81 -7.94
N LYS A 563 -6.24 -4.05 -7.06
CA LYS A 563 -6.98 -2.97 -6.38
C LYS A 563 -7.09 -3.15 -4.87
N ALA A 564 -6.88 -2.06 -4.13
CA ALA A 564 -7.08 -2.02 -2.68
C ALA A 564 -8.52 -1.59 -2.34
N VAL A 565 -9.08 -2.15 -1.28
CA VAL A 565 -10.44 -1.86 -0.77
C VAL A 565 -10.43 -1.88 0.76
N ASN A 566 -10.99 -0.85 1.39
CA ASN A 566 -11.17 -0.79 2.83
C ASN A 566 -12.37 -1.64 3.26
N LEU A 567 -12.17 -2.52 4.25
CA LEU A 567 -13.26 -3.25 4.91
C LEU A 567 -13.38 -2.78 6.36
N GLY A 568 -14.37 -1.90 6.58
CA GLY A 568 -14.74 -1.34 7.87
C GLY A 568 -16.22 -0.95 7.88
N THR A 569 -16.71 -0.49 9.03
CA THR A 569 -18.09 -0.02 9.20
C THR A 569 -18.24 1.47 8.87
N GLY A 570 -17.14 2.20 8.91
CA GLY A 570 -17.07 3.66 8.87
C GLY A 570 -17.54 4.38 10.12
N LYS A 571 -17.70 3.63 11.23
CA LYS A 571 -18.05 4.18 12.54
C LYS A 571 -16.90 3.94 13.51
N GLY A 572 -16.38 5.02 14.07
CA GLY A 572 -15.41 4.95 15.16
C GLY A 572 -16.11 4.61 16.48
N VAL A 573 -15.47 3.74 17.27
CA VAL A 573 -15.90 3.32 18.61
C VAL A 573 -14.70 3.40 19.54
N SER A 574 -14.87 4.02 20.70
CA SER A 574 -13.83 4.19 21.70
C SER A 574 -13.51 2.89 22.45
N VAL A 575 -12.44 2.89 23.25
CA VAL A 575 -12.15 1.76 24.14
C VAL A 575 -13.25 1.60 25.20
N LEU A 576 -13.71 2.70 25.81
CA LEU A 576 -14.71 2.62 26.87
C LEU A 576 -16.09 2.25 26.35
N GLU A 577 -16.50 2.73 25.17
CA GLU A 577 -17.74 2.29 24.51
C GLU A 577 -17.75 0.77 24.29
N LEU A 578 -16.60 0.19 23.90
CA LEU A 578 -16.45 -1.25 23.73
C LEU A 578 -16.49 -2.01 25.07
N VAL A 579 -15.84 -1.48 26.11
CA VAL A 579 -15.87 -2.02 27.47
C VAL A 579 -17.29 -2.04 28.02
N GLU A 580 -18.06 -0.96 27.81
CA GLU A 580 -19.46 -0.89 28.17
C GLU A 580 -20.32 -1.89 27.37
N GLY A 581 -20.07 -2.03 26.06
CA GLY A 581 -20.73 -3.01 25.21
C GLY A 581 -20.54 -4.45 25.73
N MET A 582 -19.30 -4.79 26.10
CA MET A 582 -18.99 -6.08 26.75
C MET A 582 -19.63 -6.21 28.13
N GLY A 583 -19.71 -5.12 28.90
CA GLY A 583 -20.41 -5.11 30.17
C GLY A 583 -21.91 -5.42 30.03
N ARG A 584 -22.55 -4.85 29.00
CA ARG A 584 -23.95 -5.16 28.63
C ARG A 584 -24.11 -6.62 28.20
N ALA A 585 -23.22 -7.14 27.36
CA ALA A 585 -23.27 -8.51 26.87
C ALA A 585 -23.11 -9.56 27.98
N THR A 586 -22.26 -9.27 28.98
CA THR A 586 -22.01 -10.16 30.13
C THR A 586 -23.01 -9.98 31.27
N GLY A 587 -23.75 -8.85 31.29
CA GLY A 587 -24.60 -8.45 32.41
C GLY A 587 -23.82 -8.03 33.65
N LYS A 588 -22.51 -7.75 33.54
CA LYS A 588 -21.62 -7.38 34.65
C LYS A 588 -20.63 -6.30 34.20
N PRO A 589 -20.19 -5.39 35.08
CA PRO A 589 -19.14 -4.45 34.73
C PRO A 589 -17.82 -5.18 34.45
N VAL A 590 -17.06 -4.70 33.46
CA VAL A 590 -15.72 -5.20 33.14
C VAL A 590 -14.69 -4.41 33.95
N PRO A 591 -13.89 -5.05 34.83
CA PRO A 591 -12.83 -4.35 35.56
C PRO A 591 -11.76 -3.80 34.62
N TYR A 592 -11.43 -2.51 34.76
CA TYR A 592 -10.33 -1.87 34.04
C TYR A 592 -9.63 -0.80 34.89
N GLU A 593 -8.45 -0.38 34.45
CA GLU A 593 -7.73 0.79 34.95
C GLU A 593 -7.22 1.63 33.78
N ILE A 594 -7.09 2.94 34.00
CA ILE A 594 -6.42 3.83 33.05
C ILE A 594 -4.91 3.69 33.23
N ALA A 595 -4.19 3.51 32.12
CA ALA A 595 -2.75 3.41 32.03
C ALA A 595 -2.21 4.50 31.08
N PRO A 596 -0.89 4.81 31.11
CA PRO A 596 -0.29 5.75 30.17
C PRO A 596 -0.53 5.33 28.71
N ARG A 597 -0.50 6.30 27.79
CA ARG A 597 -0.57 6.02 26.35
C ARG A 597 0.51 5.01 25.94
N ARG A 598 0.13 4.08 25.05
CA ARG A 598 1.07 3.16 24.43
C ARG A 598 1.74 3.86 23.24
N PRO A 599 3.08 3.86 23.14
CA PRO A 599 3.78 4.49 22.03
C PRO A 599 3.30 3.98 20.67
N GLY A 600 2.99 4.90 19.75
CA GLY A 600 2.51 4.59 18.40
C GLY A 600 1.00 4.41 18.27
N ASP A 601 0.22 4.46 19.36
CA ASP A 601 -1.24 4.53 19.25
C ASP A 601 -1.68 5.94 18.83
N VAL A 602 -2.55 5.97 17.82
CA VAL A 602 -3.21 7.17 17.31
C VAL A 602 -4.58 7.36 17.96
N ALA A 603 -5.06 8.62 17.99
CA ALA A 603 -6.33 8.96 18.63
C ALA A 603 -7.52 8.24 17.95
N SER A 604 -7.76 8.50 16.66
CA SER A 604 -8.92 7.99 15.92
C SER A 604 -8.53 7.39 14.57
N VAL A 605 -9.10 6.23 14.22
CA VAL A 605 -8.91 5.59 12.90
C VAL A 605 -10.19 4.87 12.50
N TYR A 606 -10.81 5.27 11.38
CA TYR A 606 -12.00 4.59 10.85
C TYR A 606 -12.14 4.74 9.32
N ALA A 607 -12.82 3.79 8.69
CA ALA A 607 -12.87 3.64 7.24
C ALA A 607 -13.89 4.58 6.57
N ASP A 608 -13.69 4.87 5.28
CA ASP A 608 -14.78 5.17 4.36
C ASP A 608 -15.11 3.87 3.61
N PRO A 609 -16.26 3.20 3.87
CA PRO A 609 -16.56 1.90 3.28
C PRO A 609 -17.18 1.99 1.86
N LYS A 610 -17.19 3.18 1.25
CA LYS A 610 -17.89 3.42 -0.02
C LYS A 610 -17.40 2.53 -1.16
N MET A 611 -16.08 2.35 -1.33
CA MET A 611 -15.56 1.52 -2.42
C MET A 611 -15.97 0.05 -2.29
N ALA A 612 -16.03 -0.49 -1.07
CA ALA A 612 -16.49 -1.85 -0.84
C ALA A 612 -17.97 -2.03 -1.23
N GLN A 613 -18.81 -1.03 -0.95
CA GLN A 613 -20.22 -1.02 -1.34
C GLN A 613 -20.40 -0.97 -2.86
N GLU A 614 -19.61 -0.14 -3.55
CA GLU A 614 -19.75 0.05 -5.00
C GLU A 614 -19.10 -1.08 -5.81
N LEU A 615 -17.90 -1.52 -5.42
CA LEU A 615 -17.11 -2.51 -6.17
C LEU A 615 -17.51 -3.94 -5.85
N LEU A 616 -17.70 -4.25 -4.55
CA LEU A 616 -17.94 -5.61 -4.06
C LEU A 616 -19.41 -5.87 -3.74
N GLN A 617 -20.27 -4.84 -3.79
CA GLN A 617 -21.67 -4.92 -3.35
C GLN A 617 -21.79 -5.45 -1.92
N TRP A 618 -20.82 -5.09 -1.08
CA TRP A 618 -20.71 -5.56 0.30
C TRP A 618 -20.74 -4.38 1.27
N LYS A 619 -21.34 -4.60 2.44
CA LYS A 619 -21.38 -3.65 3.56
C LYS A 619 -21.42 -4.43 4.87
N ALA A 620 -20.74 -3.94 5.91
CA ALA A 620 -20.91 -4.45 7.26
C ALA A 620 -22.32 -4.11 7.81
N GLU A 621 -22.98 -5.10 8.41
CA GLU A 621 -24.37 -5.02 8.88
C GLU A 621 -24.48 -5.10 10.40
N LEU A 622 -23.53 -5.79 11.05
CA LEU A 622 -23.54 -6.06 12.49
C LEU A 622 -22.85 -4.92 13.25
N GLY A 623 -23.48 -4.47 14.34
CA GLY A 623 -23.01 -3.40 15.21
C GLY A 623 -22.17 -3.88 16.39
N VAL A 624 -21.74 -2.94 17.23
CA VAL A 624 -20.89 -3.20 18.41
C VAL A 624 -21.61 -4.12 19.40
N GLU A 625 -22.92 -3.98 19.54
CA GLU A 625 -23.77 -4.81 20.37
C GLU A 625 -23.68 -6.29 19.96
N GLU A 626 -23.89 -6.61 18.68
CA GLU A 626 -23.78 -7.97 18.15
C GLU A 626 -22.35 -8.50 18.30
N MET A 627 -21.34 -7.67 18.00
CA MET A 627 -19.92 -8.03 18.18
C MET A 627 -19.61 -8.44 19.63
N CYS A 628 -20.10 -7.68 20.61
CA CYS A 628 -19.88 -7.99 22.03
C CYS A 628 -20.66 -9.24 22.46
N GLN A 629 -21.91 -9.39 22.02
CA GLN A 629 -22.75 -10.55 22.33
C GLN A 629 -22.16 -11.85 21.77
N ASP A 630 -21.70 -11.84 20.52
CA ASP A 630 -21.14 -13.02 19.88
C ASP A 630 -19.76 -13.35 20.44
N THR A 631 -18.93 -12.35 20.73
CA THR A 631 -17.67 -12.55 21.48
C THR A 631 -17.93 -13.21 22.83
N TRP A 632 -18.90 -12.70 23.60
CA TRP A 632 -19.25 -13.27 24.90
C TRP A 632 -19.78 -14.70 24.76
N ARG A 633 -20.68 -14.96 23.80
CA ARG A 633 -21.21 -16.31 23.53
C ARG A 633 -20.11 -17.31 23.20
N TRP A 634 -19.10 -16.91 22.43
CA TRP A 634 -17.91 -17.72 22.19
C TRP A 634 -17.13 -17.97 23.47
N GLN A 635 -16.70 -16.90 24.15
CA GLN A 635 -15.77 -17.01 25.27
C GLN A 635 -16.39 -17.68 26.50
N SER A 636 -17.69 -17.48 26.76
CA SER A 636 -18.39 -18.11 27.89
C SER A 636 -18.55 -19.62 27.71
N ASN A 637 -18.79 -20.07 26.47
CA ASN A 637 -18.87 -21.49 26.13
C ASN A 637 -17.49 -22.15 25.97
N ASN A 638 -16.44 -21.35 25.76
CA ASN A 638 -15.08 -21.79 25.50
C ASN A 638 -14.10 -20.95 26.35
N PRO A 639 -14.14 -21.05 27.69
CA PRO A 639 -13.36 -20.17 28.56
C PRO A 639 -11.85 -20.27 28.33
N HIS A 640 -11.38 -21.45 27.94
CA HIS A 640 -9.98 -21.74 27.61
C HIS A 640 -9.73 -21.88 26.09
N GLY A 641 -10.62 -21.32 25.27
CA GLY A 641 -10.49 -21.39 23.82
C GLY A 641 -10.77 -22.78 23.27
N TYR A 642 -9.96 -23.22 22.32
CA TYR A 642 -10.10 -24.54 21.68
C TYR A 642 -9.44 -25.69 22.45
N LYS A 643 -8.67 -25.42 23.51
CA LYS A 643 -8.03 -26.46 24.33
C LYS A 643 -9.06 -27.30 25.09
N VAL A 644 -8.81 -28.60 25.22
CA VAL A 644 -9.68 -29.52 25.99
C VAL A 644 -9.28 -29.50 27.46
N GLU A 645 -10.24 -29.71 28.37
CA GLU A 645 -10.09 -29.61 29.84
C GLU A 645 -8.88 -30.40 30.42
N GLN A 646 -8.48 -31.50 29.78
CA GLN A 646 -7.32 -32.31 30.18
C GLN A 646 -5.96 -31.64 29.92
N GLU A 647 -5.84 -30.83 28.87
CA GLU A 647 -4.61 -30.10 28.53
C GLU A 647 -4.41 -28.91 29.47
N VAL A 648 -5.51 -28.30 29.92
CA VAL A 648 -5.49 -27.18 30.88
C VAL A 648 -4.99 -27.64 32.26
N LEU A 649 -5.38 -28.85 32.70
CA LEU A 649 -4.93 -29.42 33.96
C LEU A 649 -3.45 -29.81 33.96
N GLN A 650 -2.87 -30.12 32.79
CA GLN A 650 -1.43 -30.42 32.65
C GLN A 650 -0.55 -29.16 32.56
N GLU A 651 -1.04 -28.04 32.03
CA GLU A 651 -0.30 -26.77 32.02
C GLU A 651 -0.31 -26.06 33.39
N GLN A 652 -1.24 -26.41 34.27
CA GLN A 652 -1.35 -25.87 35.64
C GLN A 652 -0.63 -26.72 36.70
N SER A 653 -0.12 -27.91 36.33
CA SER A 653 0.66 -28.81 37.18
C SER A 653 2.15 -28.71 36.87
#